data_AF-A0AA39T9Y1-F1
#
_entry.id   AF-A0AA39T9Y1-F1
#
_cell.length_a   1.000
_cell.length_b   1.000
_cell.length_c   1.000
_cell.angle_alpha   90.00
_cell.angle_beta   90.00
_cell.angle_gamma   90.00
#
_symmetry.space_group_name_H-M   'P 1'
#
loop_
_entity.id
_entity.type
_entity.pdbx_description
1 polymer ?
#
loop_
_entity_poly.entity_id
_entity_poly.type
_entity_poly.pdbx_seq_one_letter_code
_entity_poly.pdbx_strand_id
1 'polypeptide(L)'
;MDNGIVQVTLSSPDGFVTGIKYNGIDNVLQTKNEVDDRGYWDVVWYEPGKGGDINVDKFHFMAITDDRQRIMPMMEDRKSGQALAYPEAVLLTNPINKEVRGEVDDKYQYSMENKDNKVHGWITTDDKPVGFWMISPSDEFRSGGPTSQDLTSHVGPIVLNMFTSTHYGGKEINTKFRNGEAWKKVLGPSLVYLNSASSKDKTLTLWTDAKTQMEREVQQWPYNFINSEDFPKQDQRGSVFGQLKVNDRFISERLMDADSAYVGLAAPGDVGSFQIETKGYQFWTKTTKTGSFMIKNIRAGNYSLYAWVPGFIGNYQYQHNIIVTPGSKIDLKVIVYEPPRNGPTLWEIGIPDRSAAEFFIPDPNPTLMNKLFNNHPDKFRQYGLWERYGDLYRNRDLKYTIGVSDFTRDWFFAHVTRNIGNKKYEGTTWQIIFQLESWKSGNYKLQLALASSNLAEIQVRFNDADRANRALFSTGLIGKDNAIARHGIHGLYKLYTIDVPSSHLQKGNNTLYLTQSRHIGAFEGVMCDKLGHVMDECTMEVEVEVEVEEEREVSSATSRKLAVWLRASSPPKRSFRGSGRQESGKRTVSKVDVNGGHNVLVVPHNREKEMSSPFAQRDVCMEDEIVADISLERQGHEGEEMSATLIVLGTFISSALDEGTIKPNDFLNEKVLDELIAPVVGLNEANSFGLLGVT
;
A
#
# COMPACT_ATOMS: atom_id res chain seq x y z
N MET A 1 -22.01 -33.85 -5.18
CA MET A 1 -23.13 -32.89 -5.04
C MET A 1 -23.63 -32.57 -6.43
N ASP A 2 -24.95 -32.51 -6.64
CA ASP A 2 -25.54 -32.25 -7.96
C ASP A 2 -26.85 -31.47 -7.76
N ASN A 3 -27.01 -30.36 -8.47
CA ASN A 3 -28.23 -29.54 -8.44
C ASN A 3 -29.03 -29.61 -9.75
N GLY A 4 -28.70 -30.54 -10.66
CA GLY A 4 -29.31 -30.70 -11.98
C GLY A 4 -28.78 -29.74 -13.05
N ILE A 5 -27.89 -28.80 -12.67
CA ILE A 5 -27.26 -27.82 -13.56
C ILE A 5 -25.73 -28.01 -13.55
N VAL A 6 -25.16 -28.09 -12.35
CA VAL A 6 -23.74 -28.29 -12.06
C VAL A 6 -23.61 -29.48 -11.12
N GLN A 7 -22.65 -30.36 -11.43
CA GLN A 7 -22.25 -31.44 -10.54
C GLN A 7 -20.85 -31.15 -9.99
N VAL A 8 -20.72 -31.15 -8.66
CA VAL A 8 -19.47 -30.91 -7.93
C VAL A 8 -19.05 -32.17 -7.18
N THR A 9 -17.80 -32.57 -7.34
CA THR A 9 -17.18 -33.72 -6.67
C THR A 9 -16.19 -33.22 -5.62
N LEU A 10 -16.30 -33.75 -4.40
CA LEU A 10 -15.41 -33.44 -3.28
C LEU A 10 -14.62 -34.68 -2.86
N SER A 11 -13.35 -34.53 -2.48
CA SER A 11 -12.60 -35.60 -1.82
C SER A 11 -13.13 -35.82 -0.40
N SER A 12 -12.95 -37.05 0.10
CA SER A 12 -13.23 -37.42 1.49
C SER A 12 -12.06 -38.25 2.00
N PRO A 13 -11.45 -37.89 3.14
CA PRO A 13 -11.90 -36.90 4.13
C PRO A 13 -11.48 -35.44 3.85
N ASP A 14 -10.61 -35.19 2.87
CA ASP A 14 -9.85 -33.93 2.79
C ASP A 14 -10.64 -32.70 2.31
N GLY A 15 -11.80 -32.90 1.66
CA GLY A 15 -12.71 -31.82 1.28
C GLY A 15 -12.30 -31.00 0.04
N PHE A 16 -11.29 -31.43 -0.72
CA PHE A 16 -10.87 -30.78 -1.96
C PHE A 16 -11.95 -30.83 -3.03
N VAL A 17 -12.07 -29.78 -3.85
CA VAL A 17 -12.93 -29.82 -5.03
C VAL A 17 -12.18 -30.54 -6.14
N THR A 18 -12.56 -31.78 -6.41
CA THR A 18 -11.83 -32.66 -7.35
C THR A 18 -12.47 -32.71 -8.74
N GLY A 19 -13.70 -32.21 -8.87
CA GLY A 19 -14.30 -31.98 -10.17
C GLY A 19 -15.54 -31.10 -10.14
N ILE A 20 -15.72 -30.34 -11.23
CA ILE A 20 -16.95 -29.60 -11.51
C ILE A 20 -17.35 -29.93 -12.94
N LYS A 21 -18.50 -30.57 -13.12
CA LYS A 21 -19.09 -30.92 -14.41
C LYS A 21 -20.20 -29.94 -14.74
N TYR A 22 -20.12 -29.33 -15.92
CA TYR A 22 -21.08 -28.32 -16.38
C TYR A 22 -21.16 -28.31 -17.90
N ASN A 23 -22.38 -28.20 -18.44
CA ASN A 23 -22.66 -27.99 -19.87
C ASN A 23 -21.87 -28.92 -20.82
N GLY A 24 -21.77 -30.20 -20.48
CA GLY A 24 -21.06 -31.20 -21.29
C GLY A 24 -19.52 -31.20 -21.15
N ILE A 25 -18.94 -30.31 -20.33
CA ILE A 25 -17.54 -30.40 -19.90
C ILE A 25 -17.46 -31.38 -18.73
N ASP A 26 -16.77 -32.50 -18.91
CA ASP A 26 -16.67 -33.56 -17.89
C ASP A 26 -15.99 -33.10 -16.60
N ASN A 27 -14.97 -32.24 -16.72
CA ASN A 27 -14.38 -31.54 -15.59
C ASN A 27 -13.81 -30.18 -16.05
N VAL A 28 -14.28 -29.09 -15.45
CA VAL A 28 -13.75 -27.73 -15.71
C VAL A 28 -12.41 -27.50 -15.02
N LEU A 29 -12.09 -28.28 -13.99
CA LEU A 29 -10.83 -28.24 -13.25
C LEU A 29 -9.72 -28.98 -14.01
N GLN A 30 -8.46 -28.61 -13.78
CA GLN A 30 -7.31 -29.25 -14.41
C GLN A 30 -7.10 -30.68 -13.86
N THR A 31 -7.41 -31.69 -14.66
CA THR A 31 -7.29 -33.10 -14.26
C THR A 31 -5.87 -33.66 -14.34
N LYS A 32 -4.93 -32.94 -14.97
CA LYS A 32 -3.51 -33.31 -15.02
C LYS A 32 -2.76 -32.99 -13.70
N ASN A 33 -3.28 -32.08 -12.88
CA ASN A 33 -2.70 -31.78 -11.57
C ASN A 33 -3.01 -32.90 -10.56
N GLU A 34 -2.29 -32.93 -9.44
CA GLU A 34 -2.61 -33.80 -8.31
C GLU A 34 -3.98 -33.45 -7.72
N VAL A 35 -4.65 -34.41 -7.08
CA VAL A 35 -6.09 -34.29 -6.71
C VAL A 35 -6.36 -33.17 -5.71
N ASP A 36 -5.39 -32.90 -4.85
CA ASP A 36 -5.33 -31.81 -3.86
C ASP A 36 -4.96 -30.45 -4.48
N ASP A 37 -4.56 -30.43 -5.75
CA ASP A 37 -4.05 -29.25 -6.48
C ASP A 37 -4.87 -28.96 -7.77
N ARG A 38 -6.16 -29.34 -7.78
CA ARG A 38 -7.10 -29.07 -8.89
C ARG A 38 -8.02 -27.87 -8.63
N GLY A 39 -7.79 -27.17 -7.53
CA GLY A 39 -8.68 -26.16 -6.97
C GLY A 39 -8.91 -26.41 -5.49
N TYR A 40 -8.20 -25.66 -4.65
CA TYR A 40 -8.28 -25.69 -3.20
C TYR A 40 -8.50 -24.27 -2.66
N TRP A 41 -9.10 -24.16 -1.47
CA TRP A 41 -9.20 -22.89 -0.75
C TRP A 41 -7.91 -22.77 0.08
N ASP A 42 -6.90 -22.05 -0.42
CA ASP A 42 -5.61 -21.94 0.26
C ASP A 42 -5.34 -20.60 0.94
N VAL A 43 -4.53 -20.67 1.99
CA VAL A 43 -3.65 -19.59 2.43
C VAL A 43 -2.27 -19.89 1.81
N VAL A 44 -2.03 -19.36 0.60
CA VAL A 44 -0.93 -19.74 -0.30
C VAL A 44 0.46 -19.76 0.36
N TRP A 45 1.08 -20.94 0.39
CA TRP A 45 2.54 -21.14 0.39
C TRP A 45 2.91 -21.90 -0.90
N TYR A 46 3.57 -21.23 -1.85
CA TYR A 46 3.77 -21.72 -3.22
C TYR A 46 5.01 -22.59 -3.42
N GLU A 47 4.92 -23.62 -4.28
CA GLU A 47 6.06 -24.23 -5.00
C GLU A 47 6.05 -23.82 -6.50
N PRO A 48 7.14 -23.22 -7.03
CA PRO A 48 7.29 -22.92 -8.45
C PRO A 48 7.12 -24.09 -9.42
N GLY A 49 6.09 -24.05 -10.28
CA GLY A 49 6.05 -24.84 -11.53
C GLY A 49 4.84 -25.74 -11.81
N LYS A 50 3.81 -25.77 -10.97
CA LYS A 50 2.58 -26.57 -11.22
C LYS A 50 1.59 -25.83 -12.15
N GLY A 51 0.79 -26.59 -12.93
CA GLY A 51 -0.06 -26.09 -14.04
C GLY A 51 -1.35 -25.37 -13.60
N GLY A 52 -2.02 -24.66 -14.51
CA GLY A 52 -3.14 -23.74 -14.20
C GLY A 52 -4.39 -24.37 -13.54
N ASP A 53 -5.15 -23.55 -12.81
CA ASP A 53 -6.27 -23.97 -11.93
C ASP A 53 -7.46 -24.57 -12.70
N ILE A 54 -7.81 -23.99 -13.85
CA ILE A 54 -8.92 -24.43 -14.70
C ILE A 54 -8.39 -24.99 -16.02
N ASN A 55 -9.24 -25.71 -16.78
CA ASN A 55 -8.81 -26.53 -17.91
C ASN A 55 -8.03 -25.76 -18.99
N VAL A 56 -6.71 -25.97 -19.01
CA VAL A 56 -5.73 -25.29 -19.88
C VAL A 56 -5.93 -25.56 -21.37
N ASP A 57 -6.60 -26.65 -21.73
CA ASP A 57 -6.83 -27.02 -23.12
C ASP A 57 -8.06 -26.28 -23.70
N LYS A 58 -8.84 -25.58 -22.86
CA LYS A 58 -10.09 -24.92 -23.24
C LYS A 58 -10.14 -23.42 -22.97
N PHE A 59 -9.70 -23.00 -21.78
CA PHE A 59 -9.81 -21.61 -21.32
C PHE A 59 -8.57 -20.81 -21.74
N HIS A 60 -8.76 -19.86 -22.66
CA HIS A 60 -7.65 -19.05 -23.19
C HIS A 60 -7.91 -17.55 -23.12
N PHE A 61 -9.15 -17.12 -22.89
CA PHE A 61 -9.53 -15.71 -22.90
C PHE A 61 -9.84 -15.24 -21.47
N MET A 62 -9.09 -14.25 -20.98
CA MET A 62 -9.28 -13.65 -19.65
C MET A 62 -10.09 -12.36 -19.77
N ALA A 63 -10.95 -12.11 -18.78
CA ALA A 63 -11.61 -10.81 -18.58
C ALA A 63 -11.64 -10.43 -17.10
N ILE A 64 -11.07 -9.25 -16.78
CA ILE A 64 -11.03 -8.70 -15.41
C ILE A 64 -11.68 -7.30 -15.33
N THR A 65 -11.65 -6.53 -16.43
CA THR A 65 -12.38 -5.25 -16.59
C THR A 65 -12.89 -5.13 -18.02
N ASP A 66 -13.68 -4.10 -18.33
CA ASP A 66 -14.17 -3.86 -19.69
C ASP A 66 -13.04 -3.59 -20.69
N ASP A 67 -11.92 -3.03 -20.23
CA ASP A 67 -10.75 -2.64 -21.02
C ASP A 67 -9.55 -3.60 -20.87
N ARG A 68 -9.53 -4.48 -19.85
CA ARG A 68 -8.51 -5.52 -19.67
C ARG A 68 -9.09 -6.91 -19.91
N GLN A 69 -9.19 -7.25 -21.19
CA GLN A 69 -9.59 -8.57 -21.67
C GLN A 69 -8.70 -9.00 -22.83
N ARG A 70 -8.28 -10.26 -22.87
CA ARG A 70 -7.43 -10.77 -23.96
C ARG A 70 -7.35 -12.28 -23.99
N ILE A 71 -6.88 -12.79 -25.12
CA ILE A 71 -6.24 -14.10 -25.14
C ILE A 71 -4.94 -13.99 -24.34
N MET A 72 -4.80 -14.86 -23.34
CA MET A 72 -3.65 -14.90 -22.46
C MET A 72 -2.55 -15.81 -23.02
N PRO A 73 -1.27 -15.51 -22.74
CA PRO A 73 -0.19 -16.47 -22.92
C PRO A 73 -0.40 -17.72 -22.03
N MET A 74 0.21 -18.83 -22.40
CA MET A 74 0.21 -20.08 -21.63
C MET A 74 1.53 -20.26 -20.85
N MET A 75 1.52 -21.16 -19.86
CA MET A 75 2.73 -21.47 -19.06
C MET A 75 3.90 -21.91 -19.95
N GLU A 76 3.62 -22.68 -21.01
CA GLU A 76 4.59 -23.15 -22.00
C GLU A 76 5.25 -21.98 -22.77
N ASP A 77 4.51 -20.90 -23.00
CA ASP A 77 5.03 -19.69 -23.67
C ASP A 77 6.10 -19.02 -22.80
N ARG A 78 5.90 -19.02 -21.48
CA ARG A 78 6.89 -18.50 -20.53
C ARG A 78 8.12 -19.38 -20.40
N LYS A 79 7.96 -20.72 -20.42
CA LYS A 79 9.09 -21.68 -20.34
C LYS A 79 10.11 -21.48 -21.44
N SER A 80 9.65 -21.09 -22.63
CA SER A 80 10.51 -20.78 -23.79
C SER A 80 10.88 -19.29 -23.92
N GLY A 81 10.33 -18.45 -23.04
CA GLY A 81 10.55 -17.01 -23.01
C GLY A 81 11.86 -16.62 -22.34
N GLN A 82 12.12 -15.31 -22.31
CA GLN A 82 13.28 -14.73 -21.65
C GLN A 82 12.85 -14.05 -20.34
N ALA A 83 13.34 -14.54 -19.20
CA ALA A 83 13.17 -13.86 -17.92
C ALA A 83 13.85 -12.47 -17.94
N LEU A 84 13.20 -11.48 -17.32
CA LEU A 84 13.67 -10.10 -17.29
C LEU A 84 14.27 -9.76 -15.92
N ALA A 85 14.00 -8.57 -15.37
CA ALA A 85 14.62 -8.12 -14.12
C ALA A 85 14.26 -8.98 -12.90
N TYR A 86 13.15 -9.71 -12.96
CA TYR A 86 12.68 -10.63 -11.92
C TYR A 86 11.86 -11.76 -12.57
N PRO A 87 11.70 -12.93 -11.92
CA PRO A 87 11.14 -14.14 -12.52
C PRO A 87 9.69 -14.01 -13.01
N GLU A 88 8.90 -13.12 -12.40
CA GLU A 88 7.52 -12.88 -12.79
C GLU A 88 7.37 -12.19 -14.15
N ALA A 89 8.38 -11.42 -14.59
CA ALA A 89 8.35 -10.74 -15.88
C ALA A 89 9.10 -11.54 -16.95
N VAL A 90 8.39 -11.96 -17.99
CA VAL A 90 8.93 -12.79 -19.07
C VAL A 90 8.61 -12.18 -20.42
N LEU A 91 9.63 -11.93 -21.24
CA LEU A 91 9.49 -11.57 -22.65
C LEU A 91 9.14 -12.82 -23.47
N LEU A 92 8.02 -12.78 -24.18
CA LEU A 92 7.51 -13.88 -24.99
C LEU A 92 8.22 -13.92 -26.36
N THR A 93 9.26 -14.75 -26.47
CA THR A 93 10.13 -14.81 -27.67
C THR A 93 9.58 -15.74 -28.76
N ASN A 94 8.97 -16.87 -28.36
CA ASN A 94 8.40 -17.86 -29.26
C ASN A 94 7.09 -18.49 -28.72
N PRO A 95 6.05 -17.68 -28.42
CA PRO A 95 4.79 -18.21 -27.91
C PRO A 95 4.07 -19.09 -28.94
N ILE A 96 3.20 -19.97 -28.44
CA ILE A 96 2.23 -20.78 -29.18
C ILE A 96 1.31 -19.84 -29.98
N ASN A 97 0.73 -18.84 -29.31
CA ASN A 97 -0.01 -17.78 -29.98
C ASN A 97 0.96 -16.69 -30.49
N LYS A 98 1.14 -16.60 -31.82
CA LYS A 98 2.09 -15.65 -32.42
C LYS A 98 1.69 -14.18 -32.23
N GLU A 99 0.43 -13.88 -31.95
CA GLU A 99 -0.05 -12.50 -31.74
C GLU A 99 0.57 -11.85 -30.49
N VAL A 100 0.91 -12.64 -29.47
CA VAL A 100 1.50 -12.14 -28.21
C VAL A 100 3.04 -12.13 -28.24
N ARG A 101 3.64 -12.48 -29.38
CA ARG A 101 5.11 -12.48 -29.53
C ARG A 101 5.67 -11.06 -29.37
N GLY A 102 6.75 -10.96 -28.59
CA GLY A 102 7.43 -9.70 -28.30
C GLY A 102 6.79 -8.89 -27.17
N GLU A 103 5.71 -9.39 -26.55
CA GLU A 103 5.12 -8.78 -25.36
C GLU A 103 5.79 -9.30 -24.09
N VAL A 104 5.77 -8.48 -23.05
CA VAL A 104 6.12 -8.92 -21.69
C VAL A 104 4.85 -9.37 -20.97
N ASP A 105 4.92 -10.57 -20.41
CA ASP A 105 3.91 -11.15 -19.53
C ASP A 105 4.39 -11.07 -18.08
N ASP A 106 3.53 -10.52 -17.22
CA ASP A 106 3.77 -10.41 -15.78
C ASP A 106 2.43 -10.44 -15.03
N LYS A 107 2.32 -11.29 -14.00
CA LYS A 107 1.11 -11.47 -13.19
C LYS A 107 0.57 -10.15 -12.62
N TYR A 108 1.45 -9.22 -12.25
CA TYR A 108 1.05 -7.96 -11.61
C TYR A 108 0.32 -7.00 -12.58
N GLN A 109 0.39 -7.27 -13.89
CA GLN A 109 -0.42 -6.54 -14.89
C GLN A 109 -1.93 -6.81 -14.75
N TYR A 110 -2.29 -7.91 -14.05
CA TYR A 110 -3.66 -8.33 -13.82
C TYR A 110 -4.14 -8.06 -12.38
N SER A 111 -3.42 -7.24 -11.62
CA SER A 111 -3.87 -6.80 -10.29
C SER A 111 -5.07 -5.85 -10.37
N MET A 112 -5.89 -5.84 -9.33
CA MET A 112 -7.02 -4.92 -9.15
C MET A 112 -7.09 -4.40 -7.72
N GLU A 113 -7.54 -3.17 -7.55
CA GLU A 113 -7.90 -2.63 -6.24
C GLU A 113 -9.17 -3.31 -5.69
N ASN A 114 -9.23 -3.50 -4.37
CA ASN A 114 -10.35 -4.16 -3.69
C ASN A 114 -11.71 -3.53 -4.05
N LYS A 115 -11.78 -2.19 -4.10
CA LYS A 115 -13.02 -1.48 -4.44
C LYS A 115 -13.63 -1.86 -5.79
N ASP A 116 -12.81 -2.32 -6.75
CA ASP A 116 -13.23 -2.64 -8.11
C ASP A 116 -13.22 -4.17 -8.37
N ASN A 117 -12.49 -4.94 -7.58
CA ASN A 117 -12.34 -6.39 -7.74
C ASN A 117 -13.60 -7.16 -7.28
N LYS A 118 -14.67 -7.14 -8.08
CA LYS A 118 -15.95 -7.81 -7.76
C LYS A 118 -16.28 -9.00 -8.65
N VAL A 119 -15.78 -9.00 -9.88
CA VAL A 119 -15.95 -10.11 -10.83
C VAL A 119 -14.79 -10.17 -11.80
N HIS A 120 -14.25 -11.37 -12.00
CA HIS A 120 -13.21 -11.66 -12.97
C HIS A 120 -13.24 -13.12 -13.36
N GLY A 121 -12.65 -13.47 -14.50
CA GLY A 121 -12.69 -14.85 -14.93
C GLY A 121 -12.14 -15.10 -16.33
N TRP A 122 -12.55 -16.25 -16.86
CA TRP A 122 -12.05 -16.82 -18.10
C TRP A 122 -13.16 -17.36 -18.97
N ILE A 123 -12.90 -17.39 -20.27
CA ILE A 123 -13.82 -17.87 -21.28
C ILE A 123 -13.12 -18.91 -22.16
N THR A 124 -13.84 -19.98 -22.49
CA THR A 124 -13.37 -20.98 -23.47
C THR A 124 -13.42 -20.43 -24.89
N THR A 125 -12.57 -20.95 -25.77
CA THR A 125 -12.50 -20.51 -27.18
C THR A 125 -13.25 -21.42 -28.17
N ASP A 126 -14.04 -22.36 -27.64
CA ASP A 126 -14.84 -23.36 -28.37
C ASP A 126 -16.05 -22.72 -29.09
N ASP A 127 -16.71 -23.48 -29.98
CA ASP A 127 -17.90 -23.01 -30.72
C ASP A 127 -19.08 -22.65 -29.81
N LYS A 128 -19.18 -23.31 -28.66
CA LYS A 128 -20.15 -23.02 -27.59
C LYS A 128 -19.39 -22.58 -26.34
N PRO A 129 -19.03 -21.29 -26.25
CA PRO A 129 -18.11 -20.83 -25.21
C PRO A 129 -18.79 -20.88 -23.84
N VAL A 130 -17.99 -21.20 -22.82
CA VAL A 130 -18.36 -21.23 -21.41
C VAL A 130 -17.52 -20.20 -20.67
N GLY A 131 -18.16 -19.42 -19.80
CA GLY A 131 -17.49 -18.51 -18.86
C GLY A 131 -17.34 -19.15 -17.48
N PHE A 132 -16.18 -18.94 -16.86
CA PHE A 132 -15.90 -19.25 -15.46
C PHE A 132 -15.56 -17.96 -14.74
N TRP A 133 -16.33 -17.60 -13.72
CA TRP A 133 -16.22 -16.30 -13.05
C TRP A 133 -16.09 -16.47 -11.54
N MET A 134 -15.18 -15.72 -10.94
CA MET A 134 -15.13 -15.50 -9.50
C MET A 134 -15.87 -14.21 -9.18
N ILE A 135 -16.89 -14.28 -8.34
CA ILE A 135 -17.70 -13.14 -7.89
C ILE A 135 -17.52 -12.95 -6.38
N SER A 136 -17.14 -11.73 -5.97
CA SER A 136 -17.06 -11.32 -4.57
C SER A 136 -18.14 -10.27 -4.28
N PRO A 137 -19.27 -10.64 -3.65
CA PRO A 137 -20.36 -9.71 -3.36
C PRO A 137 -20.07 -8.71 -2.24
N SER A 138 -19.01 -8.94 -1.46
CA SER A 138 -18.64 -8.11 -0.32
C SER A 138 -17.14 -8.06 -0.15
N ASP A 139 -16.66 -6.91 0.31
CA ASP A 139 -15.26 -6.70 0.67
C ASP A 139 -15.01 -6.90 2.18
N GLU A 140 -16.01 -7.35 2.97
CA GLU A 140 -15.94 -7.28 4.44
C GLU A 140 -14.71 -7.98 5.04
N PHE A 141 -14.25 -9.03 4.36
CA PHE A 141 -13.14 -9.86 4.77
C PHE A 141 -11.78 -9.36 4.27
N ARG A 142 -11.75 -8.42 3.32
CA ARG A 142 -10.50 -7.96 2.69
C ARG A 142 -9.69 -7.10 3.64
N SER A 143 -8.40 -7.00 3.34
CA SER A 143 -7.41 -6.27 4.12
C SER A 143 -6.97 -5.00 3.40
N GLY A 144 -6.44 -4.03 4.15
CA GLY A 144 -5.81 -2.82 3.60
C GLY A 144 -6.76 -1.77 2.99
N GLY A 145 -8.07 -1.88 3.23
CA GLY A 145 -9.05 -0.91 2.77
C GLY A 145 -9.34 -0.96 1.27
N PRO A 146 -9.99 0.10 0.73
CA PRO A 146 -10.52 0.10 -0.64
C PRO A 146 -9.45 0.07 -1.73
N THR A 147 -8.28 0.64 -1.47
CA THR A 147 -7.19 0.81 -2.46
C THR A 147 -6.11 -0.27 -2.36
N SER A 148 -6.22 -1.22 -1.42
CA SER A 148 -5.33 -2.37 -1.43
C SER A 148 -5.52 -3.15 -2.73
N GLN A 149 -4.41 -3.61 -3.32
CA GLN A 149 -4.37 -4.23 -4.63
C GLN A 149 -3.95 -5.68 -4.54
N ASP A 150 -4.60 -6.53 -5.33
CA ASP A 150 -4.28 -7.94 -5.37
C ASP A 150 -4.51 -8.56 -6.74
N LEU A 151 -3.89 -9.73 -6.95
CA LEU A 151 -3.98 -10.49 -8.19
C LEU A 151 -5.39 -11.03 -8.38
N THR A 152 -5.90 -10.94 -9.62
CA THR A 152 -7.15 -11.61 -10.03
C THR A 152 -6.89 -12.81 -10.94
N SER A 153 -5.83 -12.72 -11.75
CA SER A 153 -5.47 -13.68 -12.78
C SER A 153 -3.95 -13.78 -12.94
N HIS A 154 -3.50 -14.78 -13.68
CA HIS A 154 -2.10 -15.06 -13.97
C HIS A 154 -1.96 -15.56 -15.42
N VAL A 155 -0.74 -15.87 -15.86
CA VAL A 155 -0.51 -16.59 -17.13
C VAL A 155 -1.18 -17.96 -17.14
N GLY A 156 -1.74 -18.35 -18.29
CA GLY A 156 -2.64 -19.50 -18.37
C GLY A 156 -3.90 -19.30 -17.51
N PRO A 157 -4.86 -20.22 -17.58
CA PRO A 157 -6.17 -19.98 -16.98
C PRO A 157 -6.15 -20.25 -15.46
N ILE A 158 -5.70 -19.23 -14.73
CA ILE A 158 -5.59 -19.17 -13.27
C ILE A 158 -6.58 -18.11 -12.76
N VAL A 159 -7.33 -18.43 -11.71
CA VAL A 159 -8.35 -17.53 -11.13
C VAL A 159 -8.07 -17.37 -9.66
N LEU A 160 -7.64 -16.18 -9.26
CA LEU A 160 -7.22 -15.88 -7.90
C LEU A 160 -8.29 -15.09 -7.16
N ASN A 161 -8.57 -15.50 -5.92
CA ASN A 161 -9.37 -14.72 -4.98
C ASN A 161 -8.54 -14.50 -3.71
N MET A 162 -7.77 -13.43 -3.70
CA MET A 162 -6.82 -13.15 -2.63
C MET A 162 -7.56 -12.74 -1.36
N PHE A 163 -7.36 -13.50 -0.27
CA PHE A 163 -7.89 -13.14 1.04
C PHE A 163 -6.97 -12.21 1.81
N THR A 164 -5.66 -12.46 1.72
CA THR A 164 -4.59 -11.64 2.30
C THR A 164 -3.36 -11.73 1.42
N SER A 165 -2.61 -10.64 1.30
CA SER A 165 -1.31 -10.65 0.64
C SER A 165 -0.44 -9.50 1.18
N THR A 166 0.83 -9.48 0.77
CA THR A 166 1.73 -8.33 0.97
C THR A 166 1.90 -7.52 -0.32
N HIS A 167 1.02 -7.73 -1.31
CA HIS A 167 1.07 -7.01 -2.58
C HIS A 167 0.79 -5.52 -2.36
N TYR A 168 1.65 -4.64 -2.90
CA TYR A 168 1.52 -3.17 -2.83
C TYR A 168 1.48 -2.55 -1.41
N GLY A 169 1.77 -3.32 -0.36
CA GLY A 169 1.95 -2.78 0.99
C GLY A 169 3.05 -3.46 1.84
N GLY A 170 3.65 -4.54 1.34
CA GLY A 170 4.80 -5.16 1.99
C GLY A 170 4.51 -5.69 3.39
N LYS A 171 5.53 -5.61 4.27
CA LYS A 171 5.43 -6.12 5.65
C LYS A 171 4.42 -5.34 6.52
N GLU A 172 4.03 -4.12 6.13
CA GLU A 172 3.08 -3.29 6.88
C GLU A 172 1.64 -3.85 6.82
N ILE A 173 1.28 -4.53 5.72
CA ILE A 173 -0.02 -5.20 5.55
C ILE A 173 0.08 -6.72 5.76
N ASN A 174 1.14 -7.21 6.40
CA ASN A 174 1.25 -8.62 6.74
C ASN A 174 0.39 -8.95 7.97
N THR A 175 -0.41 -10.01 7.89
CA THR A 175 -1.20 -10.50 9.01
C THR A 175 -0.32 -11.28 9.98
N LYS A 176 0.19 -10.63 11.02
CA LYS A 176 1.03 -11.26 12.05
C LYS A 176 0.24 -11.65 13.28
N PHE A 177 0.36 -12.90 13.71
CA PHE A 177 -0.23 -13.40 14.96
C PHE A 177 0.83 -13.52 16.05
N ARG A 178 0.48 -13.21 17.29
CA ARG A 178 1.32 -13.49 18.45
C ARG A 178 1.16 -14.96 18.87
N ASN A 179 2.16 -15.52 19.53
CA ASN A 179 2.09 -16.89 20.02
C ASN A 179 0.87 -17.05 20.97
N GLY A 180 0.00 -18.02 20.67
CA GLY A 180 -1.24 -18.26 21.40
C GLY A 180 -2.38 -17.27 21.13
N GLU A 181 -2.25 -16.35 20.16
CA GLU A 181 -3.34 -15.44 19.78
C GLU A 181 -4.47 -16.22 19.08
N ALA A 182 -5.61 -16.36 19.76
CA ALA A 182 -6.80 -16.93 19.15
C ALA A 182 -7.36 -15.94 18.11
N TRP A 183 -7.45 -16.39 16.86
CA TRP A 183 -8.00 -15.59 15.77
C TRP A 183 -8.99 -16.40 14.95
N LYS A 184 -10.11 -15.77 14.59
CA LYS A 184 -11.16 -16.37 13.78
C LYS A 184 -11.78 -15.31 12.88
N LYS A 185 -11.85 -15.58 11.58
CA LYS A 185 -12.45 -14.71 10.58
C LYS A 185 -13.06 -15.56 9.46
N VAL A 186 -14.31 -15.27 9.13
CA VAL A 186 -14.94 -15.75 7.89
C VAL A 186 -14.39 -14.95 6.71
N LEU A 187 -13.82 -15.65 5.73
CA LEU A 187 -13.34 -15.12 4.45
C LEU A 187 -14.41 -15.40 3.38
N GLY A 188 -14.73 -14.41 2.55
CA GLY A 188 -15.87 -14.45 1.63
C GLY A 188 -17.17 -13.90 2.23
N PRO A 189 -18.35 -14.30 1.69
CA PRO A 189 -18.55 -15.36 0.71
C PRO A 189 -18.01 -14.97 -0.68
N SER A 190 -17.69 -15.98 -1.48
CA SER A 190 -17.33 -15.82 -2.89
C SER A 190 -18.08 -16.86 -3.70
N LEU A 191 -18.50 -16.49 -4.90
CA LEU A 191 -19.30 -17.32 -5.80
C LEU A 191 -18.48 -17.67 -7.04
N VAL A 192 -18.37 -18.96 -7.33
CA VAL A 192 -17.97 -19.44 -8.66
C VAL A 192 -19.23 -19.48 -9.53
N TYR A 193 -19.28 -18.63 -10.56
CA TYR A 193 -20.40 -18.52 -11.48
C TYR A 193 -20.01 -19.05 -12.86
N LEU A 194 -20.89 -19.89 -13.44
CA LEU A 194 -20.72 -20.46 -14.76
C LEU A 194 -21.88 -20.06 -15.66
N ASN A 195 -21.57 -19.63 -16.87
CA ASN A 195 -22.55 -19.35 -17.91
C ASN A 195 -22.04 -19.84 -19.28
N SER A 196 -22.94 -19.90 -20.27
CA SER A 196 -22.61 -20.38 -21.62
C SER A 196 -23.31 -19.56 -22.69
N ALA A 197 -22.70 -19.47 -23.88
CA ALA A 197 -23.29 -18.80 -25.03
C ALA A 197 -23.63 -19.83 -26.11
N SER A 198 -24.67 -19.53 -26.90
CA SER A 198 -25.14 -20.42 -27.96
C SER A 198 -24.14 -20.57 -29.11
N SER A 199 -23.25 -19.59 -29.30
CA SER A 199 -22.24 -19.55 -30.35
C SER A 199 -21.09 -18.63 -29.96
N LYS A 200 -19.92 -18.83 -30.60
CA LYS A 200 -18.70 -18.03 -30.43
C LYS A 200 -18.88 -16.53 -30.70
N ASP A 201 -19.75 -16.14 -31.64
CA ASP A 201 -20.03 -14.72 -31.93
C ASP A 201 -20.69 -13.98 -30.75
N LYS A 202 -21.23 -14.72 -29.78
CA LYS A 202 -21.86 -14.17 -28.58
C LYS A 202 -20.96 -14.25 -27.35
N THR A 203 -19.66 -14.51 -27.50
CA THR A 203 -18.72 -14.63 -26.36
C THR A 203 -18.78 -13.42 -25.41
N LEU A 204 -18.93 -12.20 -25.95
CA LEU A 204 -19.03 -10.96 -25.14
C LEU A 204 -20.28 -10.91 -24.24
N THR A 205 -21.32 -11.70 -24.51
CA THR A 205 -22.49 -11.76 -23.63
C THR A 205 -22.18 -12.47 -22.31
N LEU A 206 -21.18 -13.36 -22.29
CA LEU A 206 -20.77 -14.09 -21.08
C LEU A 206 -20.27 -13.14 -19.99
N TRP A 207 -19.43 -12.18 -20.37
CA TRP A 207 -18.93 -11.15 -19.45
C TRP A 207 -20.05 -10.22 -18.97
N THR A 208 -20.92 -9.78 -19.89
CA THR A 208 -22.05 -8.90 -19.54
C THR A 208 -23.02 -9.57 -18.57
N ASP A 209 -23.31 -10.85 -18.79
CA ASP A 209 -24.13 -11.67 -17.90
C ASP A 209 -23.45 -11.92 -16.54
N ALA A 210 -22.14 -12.17 -16.51
CA ALA A 210 -21.38 -12.29 -15.26
C ALA A 210 -21.40 -11.00 -14.43
N LYS A 211 -21.27 -9.83 -15.06
CA LYS A 211 -21.45 -8.53 -14.39
C LYS A 211 -22.87 -8.36 -13.83
N THR A 212 -23.88 -8.74 -14.62
CA THR A 212 -25.29 -8.71 -14.18
C THR A 212 -25.51 -9.63 -12.98
N GLN A 213 -24.92 -10.83 -12.98
CA GLN A 213 -24.98 -11.73 -11.85
C GLN A 213 -24.26 -11.15 -10.62
N MET A 214 -23.06 -10.59 -10.80
CA MET A 214 -22.32 -9.92 -9.73
C MET A 214 -23.16 -8.82 -9.06
N GLU A 215 -23.85 -7.98 -9.83
CA GLU A 215 -24.73 -6.95 -9.26
C GLU A 215 -25.87 -7.53 -8.44
N ARG A 216 -26.47 -8.65 -8.88
CA ARG A 216 -27.50 -9.36 -8.11
C ARG A 216 -26.94 -9.90 -6.79
N GLU A 217 -25.75 -10.49 -6.82
CA GLU A 217 -25.12 -11.04 -5.61
C GLU A 217 -24.77 -9.93 -4.61
N VAL A 218 -24.24 -8.78 -5.08
CA VAL A 218 -23.99 -7.59 -4.25
C VAL A 218 -25.29 -7.07 -3.61
N GLN A 219 -26.41 -7.08 -4.35
CA GLN A 219 -27.71 -6.64 -3.83
C GLN A 219 -28.33 -7.63 -2.83
N GLN A 220 -28.13 -8.93 -3.04
CA GLN A 220 -28.65 -9.99 -2.18
C GLN A 220 -27.83 -10.19 -0.91
N TRP A 221 -26.54 -9.83 -0.92
CA TRP A 221 -25.69 -9.91 0.24
C TRP A 221 -26.16 -8.95 1.36
N PRO A 222 -26.24 -9.40 2.63
CA PRO A 222 -25.75 -10.66 3.19
C PRO A 222 -26.76 -11.80 3.07
N TYR A 223 -26.27 -13.02 2.84
CA TYR A 223 -27.12 -14.18 2.63
C TYR A 223 -27.72 -14.73 3.94
N ASN A 224 -29.02 -15.07 3.90
CA ASN A 224 -29.71 -15.68 5.05
C ASN A 224 -29.69 -17.21 5.06
N PHE A 225 -29.22 -17.85 3.97
CA PHE A 225 -29.16 -19.32 3.86
C PHE A 225 -27.89 -19.93 4.48
N ILE A 226 -26.89 -19.11 4.85
CA ILE A 226 -25.67 -19.59 5.48
C ILE A 226 -25.99 -19.95 6.94
N ASN A 227 -25.73 -21.20 7.32
CA ASN A 227 -26.07 -21.75 8.63
C ASN A 227 -24.95 -21.63 9.67
N SER A 228 -23.74 -21.19 9.29
CA SER A 228 -22.64 -20.99 10.23
C SER A 228 -22.94 -19.84 11.19
N GLU A 229 -22.76 -20.07 12.50
CA GLU A 229 -22.91 -19.04 13.53
C GLU A 229 -21.88 -17.90 13.38
N ASP A 230 -20.74 -18.17 12.72
CA ASP A 230 -19.69 -17.17 12.45
C ASP A 230 -20.05 -16.20 11.30
N PHE A 231 -21.14 -16.50 10.57
CA PHE A 231 -21.69 -15.64 9.53
C PHE A 231 -22.96 -14.96 10.03
N PRO A 232 -22.90 -13.70 10.50
CA PRO A 232 -24.10 -12.99 10.95
C PRO A 232 -25.01 -12.74 9.75
N LYS A 233 -26.28 -13.06 9.94
CA LYS A 233 -27.36 -12.84 8.96
C LYS A 233 -27.68 -11.35 8.84
N GLN A 234 -28.52 -11.01 7.86
CA GLN A 234 -28.82 -9.62 7.54
C GLN A 234 -29.42 -8.84 8.73
N ASP A 235 -30.31 -9.46 9.49
CA ASP A 235 -30.97 -8.90 10.69
C ASP A 235 -30.03 -8.77 11.90
N GLN A 236 -28.90 -9.49 11.89
CA GLN A 236 -27.87 -9.46 12.92
C GLN A 236 -26.80 -8.38 12.69
N ARG A 237 -26.95 -7.58 11.63
CA ARG A 237 -26.01 -6.54 11.22
C ARG A 237 -26.60 -5.15 11.43
N GLY A 238 -25.74 -4.14 11.50
CA GLY A 238 -26.12 -2.74 11.66
C GLY A 238 -25.77 -1.88 10.44
N SER A 239 -26.10 -0.59 10.54
CA SER A 239 -25.71 0.43 9.56
C SER A 239 -25.23 1.72 10.22
N VAL A 240 -24.32 2.42 9.56
CA VAL A 240 -23.81 3.73 9.95
C VAL A 240 -23.98 4.68 8.77
N PHE A 241 -24.51 5.87 9.02
CA PHE A 241 -24.73 6.88 7.99
C PHE A 241 -24.53 8.29 8.53
N GLY A 242 -24.33 9.25 7.63
CA GLY A 242 -24.12 10.64 7.97
C GLY A 242 -23.71 11.44 6.75
N GLN A 243 -23.13 12.61 7.00
CA GLN A 243 -22.59 13.49 5.98
C GLN A 243 -21.19 13.95 6.40
N LEU A 244 -20.19 13.68 5.57
CA LEU A 244 -18.84 14.21 5.72
C LEU A 244 -18.74 15.57 5.02
N LYS A 245 -18.18 16.56 5.71
CA LYS A 245 -17.83 17.87 5.16
C LYS A 245 -16.35 18.13 5.34
N VAL A 246 -15.79 19.00 4.51
CA VAL A 246 -14.42 19.47 4.64
C VAL A 246 -14.40 20.92 5.13
N ASN A 247 -13.62 21.20 6.15
CA ASN A 247 -13.34 22.55 6.63
C ASN A 247 -11.87 22.88 6.34
N ASP A 248 -11.62 23.52 5.20
CA ASP A 248 -10.31 24.07 4.84
C ASP A 248 -10.46 25.59 4.66
N ARG A 249 -10.21 26.32 5.75
CA ARG A 249 -10.39 27.78 5.82
C ARG A 249 -9.52 28.57 4.85
N PHE A 250 -8.48 27.97 4.27
CA PHE A 250 -7.62 28.62 3.29
C PHE A 250 -8.16 28.52 1.86
N ILE A 251 -9.16 27.66 1.64
CA ILE A 251 -9.87 27.54 0.37
C ILE A 251 -11.23 28.23 0.47
N SER A 252 -11.94 28.03 1.58
CA SER A 252 -13.30 28.54 1.78
C SER A 252 -13.61 28.73 3.27
N GLU A 253 -14.24 29.85 3.62
CA GLU A 253 -14.78 30.09 4.97
C GLU A 253 -15.99 29.20 5.29
N ARG A 254 -16.61 28.59 4.26
CA ARG A 254 -17.74 27.67 4.40
C ARG A 254 -17.28 26.23 4.33
N LEU A 255 -18.01 25.36 5.03
CA LEU A 255 -17.89 23.91 4.88
C LEU A 255 -18.09 23.50 3.42
N MET A 256 -17.14 22.74 2.90
CA MET A 256 -17.17 22.19 1.55
C MET A 256 -17.72 20.76 1.56
N ASP A 257 -18.27 20.36 0.42
CA ASP A 257 -18.72 18.99 0.23
C ASP A 257 -17.52 18.05 0.12
N ALA A 258 -17.55 16.94 0.86
CA ALA A 258 -16.59 15.85 0.70
C ALA A 258 -17.04 14.95 -0.46
N ASP A 259 -16.87 15.40 -1.70
CA ASP A 259 -17.24 14.62 -2.89
C ASP A 259 -16.34 13.38 -3.03
N SER A 260 -16.96 12.22 -3.28
CA SER A 260 -16.28 10.96 -3.62
C SER A 260 -15.23 10.49 -2.60
N ALA A 261 -15.35 10.94 -1.35
CA ALA A 261 -14.54 10.53 -0.22
C ALA A 261 -14.79 9.06 0.10
N TYR A 262 -13.74 8.31 0.41
CA TYR A 262 -13.89 6.98 0.98
C TYR A 262 -14.10 7.12 2.47
N VAL A 263 -15.21 6.58 2.96
CA VAL A 263 -15.55 6.53 4.38
C VAL A 263 -15.66 5.07 4.77
N GLY A 264 -14.93 4.65 5.80
CA GLY A 264 -14.85 3.25 6.19
C GLY A 264 -14.81 3.02 7.70
N LEU A 265 -15.19 1.82 8.10
CA LEU A 265 -15.10 1.28 9.44
C LEU A 265 -14.08 0.16 9.45
N ALA A 266 -13.18 0.21 10.41
CA ALA A 266 -12.20 -0.83 10.68
C ALA A 266 -11.98 -0.94 12.19
N ALA A 267 -11.15 -1.89 12.63
CA ALA A 267 -10.78 -2.00 14.03
C ALA A 267 -10.24 -0.65 14.55
N PRO A 268 -10.50 -0.28 15.82
CA PRO A 268 -9.96 0.94 16.39
C PRO A 268 -8.42 0.91 16.37
N GLY A 269 -7.83 2.03 15.95
CA GLY A 269 -6.38 2.21 15.83
C GLY A 269 -6.04 3.67 15.50
N ASP A 270 -4.78 3.94 15.21
CA ASP A 270 -4.31 5.31 14.97
C ASP A 270 -4.84 5.93 13.67
N VAL A 271 -4.75 7.25 13.56
CA VAL A 271 -5.06 7.97 12.32
C VAL A 271 -4.23 7.40 11.15
N GLY A 272 -4.89 6.93 10.11
CA GLY A 272 -4.26 6.30 8.94
C GLY A 272 -4.11 4.78 9.04
N SER A 273 -4.53 4.14 10.13
CA SER A 273 -4.47 2.67 10.28
C SER A 273 -5.39 1.92 9.30
N PHE A 274 -6.37 2.60 8.68
CA PHE A 274 -7.35 1.99 7.79
C PHE A 274 -6.70 1.20 6.63
N GLN A 275 -5.63 1.74 6.03
CA GLN A 275 -4.91 1.10 4.92
C GLN A 275 -3.96 -0.03 5.35
N ILE A 276 -3.73 -0.21 6.66
CA ILE A 276 -2.85 -1.26 7.22
C ILE A 276 -3.57 -2.26 8.12
N GLU A 277 -4.88 -2.12 8.30
CA GLU A 277 -5.68 -3.09 9.05
C GLU A 277 -5.83 -4.39 8.23
N THR A 278 -5.61 -5.55 8.86
CA THR A 278 -5.58 -6.87 8.18
C THR A 278 -6.32 -7.97 8.93
N LYS A 279 -6.41 -7.87 10.27
CA LYS A 279 -6.98 -8.91 11.14
C LYS A 279 -8.49 -8.81 11.25
N GLY A 280 -9.01 -7.59 11.33
CA GLY A 280 -10.42 -7.30 11.53
C GLY A 280 -11.24 -7.34 10.24
N TYR A 281 -12.53 -7.08 10.39
CA TYR A 281 -13.44 -6.80 9.28
C TYR A 281 -13.38 -5.32 8.93
N GLN A 282 -13.57 -5.02 7.65
CA GLN A 282 -13.61 -3.65 7.16
C GLN A 282 -14.85 -3.40 6.33
N PHE A 283 -15.39 -2.19 6.39
CA PHE A 283 -16.57 -1.82 5.62
C PHE A 283 -16.37 -0.41 5.09
N TRP A 284 -16.69 -0.15 3.83
CA TRP A 284 -16.53 1.19 3.28
C TRP A 284 -17.56 1.51 2.22
N THR A 285 -17.68 2.81 1.95
CA THR A 285 -18.49 3.35 0.86
C THR A 285 -17.85 4.64 0.36
N LYS A 286 -18.32 5.14 -0.78
CA LYS A 286 -18.03 6.49 -1.25
C LYS A 286 -19.14 7.43 -0.82
N THR A 287 -18.78 8.65 -0.46
CA THR A 287 -19.75 9.72 -0.30
C THR A 287 -20.38 10.09 -1.64
N THR A 288 -21.60 10.62 -1.59
CA THR A 288 -22.19 11.34 -2.72
C THR A 288 -21.49 12.68 -2.94
N LYS A 289 -21.85 13.39 -4.01
CA LYS A 289 -21.37 14.75 -4.30
C LYS A 289 -21.53 15.74 -3.13
N THR A 290 -22.51 15.54 -2.25
CA THR A 290 -22.78 16.41 -1.10
C THR A 290 -22.12 15.92 0.20
N GLY A 291 -21.33 14.85 0.14
CA GLY A 291 -20.69 14.25 1.31
C GLY A 291 -21.54 13.24 2.07
N SER A 292 -22.76 12.91 1.62
CA SER A 292 -23.61 11.93 2.32
C SER A 292 -23.07 10.51 2.13
N PHE A 293 -23.05 9.69 3.17
CA PHE A 293 -22.63 8.29 3.10
C PHE A 293 -23.55 7.36 3.89
N MET A 294 -23.56 6.08 3.50
CA MET A 294 -24.24 5.01 4.21
C MET A 294 -23.44 3.71 4.06
N ILE A 295 -22.95 3.18 5.17
CA ILE A 295 -22.30 1.89 5.28
C ILE A 295 -23.33 0.92 5.87
N LYS A 296 -23.69 -0.12 5.11
CA LYS A 296 -24.70 -1.12 5.48
C LYS A 296 -24.05 -2.43 5.88
N ASN A 297 -24.84 -3.33 6.47
CA ASN A 297 -24.49 -4.72 6.70
C ASN A 297 -23.24 -4.92 7.57
N ILE A 298 -23.00 -3.99 8.48
CA ILE A 298 -21.83 -3.99 9.36
C ILE A 298 -22.03 -5.05 10.45
N ARG A 299 -21.02 -5.88 10.69
CA ARG A 299 -21.05 -6.85 11.78
C ARG A 299 -21.15 -6.12 13.13
N ALA A 300 -21.79 -6.74 14.11
CA ALA A 300 -21.76 -6.20 15.47
C ALA A 300 -20.32 -6.14 15.98
N GLY A 301 -19.93 -5.04 16.60
CA GLY A 301 -18.54 -4.82 16.99
C GLY A 301 -18.23 -3.36 17.35
N ASN A 302 -16.98 -3.14 17.73
CA ASN A 302 -16.44 -1.83 18.06
C ASN A 302 -15.50 -1.37 16.94
N TYR A 303 -15.76 -0.19 16.37
CA TYR A 303 -15.07 0.31 15.18
C TYR A 303 -14.60 1.75 15.35
N SER A 304 -13.53 2.13 14.68
CA SER A 304 -13.26 3.53 14.35
C SER A 304 -13.77 3.83 12.94
N LEU A 305 -14.26 5.05 12.73
CA LEU A 305 -14.56 5.55 11.39
C LEU A 305 -13.37 6.32 10.84
N TYR A 306 -12.93 5.94 9.65
CA TYR A 306 -11.85 6.56 8.90
C TYR A 306 -12.39 7.17 7.61
N ALA A 307 -11.74 8.23 7.14
CA ALA A 307 -12.02 8.73 5.81
C ALA A 307 -10.80 9.40 5.16
N TRP A 308 -10.89 9.57 3.85
CA TRP A 308 -10.04 10.50 3.11
C TRP A 308 -10.82 11.04 1.92
N VAL A 309 -10.51 12.27 1.52
CA VAL A 309 -11.27 13.02 0.53
C VAL A 309 -10.34 13.35 -0.64
N PRO A 310 -10.58 12.82 -1.85
CA PRO A 310 -9.84 13.24 -3.03
C PRO A 310 -9.83 14.77 -3.15
N GLY A 311 -8.67 15.36 -3.44
CA GLY A 311 -8.48 16.81 -3.45
C GLY A 311 -8.04 17.40 -2.11
N PHE A 312 -7.96 16.60 -1.04
CA PHE A 312 -7.42 17.01 0.26
C PHE A 312 -6.40 16.00 0.80
N ILE A 313 -5.23 16.51 1.22
CA ILE A 313 -4.21 15.68 1.87
C ILE A 313 -4.69 15.15 3.22
N GLY A 314 -4.06 14.08 3.70
CA GLY A 314 -4.20 13.58 5.08
C GLY A 314 -5.18 12.41 5.26
N ASN A 315 -5.36 12.04 6.52
CA ASN A 315 -6.24 10.96 6.96
C ASN A 315 -7.21 11.53 7.99
N TYR A 316 -8.49 11.25 7.83
CA TYR A 316 -9.51 11.53 8.83
C TYR A 316 -9.77 10.30 9.69
N GLN A 317 -9.94 10.52 11.00
CA GLN A 317 -10.50 9.56 11.93
C GLN A 317 -11.55 10.27 12.78
N TYR A 318 -12.70 9.64 12.96
CA TYR A 318 -13.72 10.14 13.87
C TYR A 318 -13.28 9.98 15.32
N GLN A 319 -13.43 11.05 16.11
CA GLN A 319 -12.96 11.14 17.49
C GLN A 319 -13.56 10.13 18.47
N HIS A 320 -14.65 9.45 18.10
CA HIS A 320 -15.33 8.47 18.94
C HIS A 320 -15.41 7.13 18.23
N ASN A 321 -15.25 6.07 19.02
CA ASN A 321 -15.54 4.73 18.56
C ASN A 321 -17.04 4.54 18.33
N ILE A 322 -17.38 3.73 17.34
CA ILE A 322 -18.73 3.38 16.94
C ILE A 322 -19.01 1.94 17.36
N ILE A 323 -19.96 1.79 18.28
CA ILE A 323 -20.41 0.48 18.75
C ILE A 323 -21.62 0.08 17.90
N VAL A 324 -21.43 -0.88 17.02
CA VAL A 324 -22.49 -1.45 16.18
C VAL A 324 -23.10 -2.64 16.92
N THR A 325 -24.41 -2.60 17.12
CA THR A 325 -25.20 -3.73 17.63
C THR A 325 -26.12 -4.30 16.54
N PRO A 326 -26.62 -5.54 16.66
CA PRO A 326 -27.59 -6.09 15.72
C PRO A 326 -28.79 -5.15 15.47
N GLY A 327 -29.12 -4.93 14.20
CA GLY A 327 -30.23 -4.06 13.77
C GLY A 327 -30.03 -2.56 14.02
N SER A 328 -28.90 -2.14 14.57
CA SER A 328 -28.61 -0.72 14.85
C SER A 328 -28.57 0.12 13.58
N LYS A 329 -29.05 1.37 13.69
CA LYS A 329 -28.97 2.40 12.64
C LYS A 329 -28.38 3.66 13.27
N ILE A 330 -27.09 3.87 13.05
CA ILE A 330 -26.32 4.92 13.72
C ILE A 330 -26.21 6.12 12.78
N ASP A 331 -26.77 7.25 13.21
CA ASP A 331 -26.73 8.52 12.49
C ASP A 331 -25.65 9.43 13.10
N LEU A 332 -24.56 9.63 12.37
CA LEU A 332 -23.47 10.51 12.79
C LEU A 332 -23.73 11.99 12.48
N LYS A 333 -24.91 12.33 11.93
CA LYS A 333 -25.27 13.67 11.48
C LYS A 333 -24.21 14.20 10.52
N VAL A 334 -23.74 15.43 10.74
CA VAL A 334 -22.65 16.04 9.98
C VAL A 334 -21.36 15.86 10.77
N ILE A 335 -20.36 15.24 10.16
CA ILE A 335 -18.99 15.15 10.66
C ILE A 335 -18.07 15.98 9.76
N VAL A 336 -17.05 16.59 10.34
CA VAL A 336 -16.19 17.56 9.66
C VAL A 336 -14.76 17.06 9.66
N TYR A 337 -14.17 16.97 8.47
CA TYR A 337 -12.75 16.76 8.29
C TYR A 337 -12.03 18.11 8.17
N GLU A 338 -11.01 18.31 8.99
CA GLU A 338 -10.07 19.43 8.90
C GLU A 338 -8.76 18.91 8.32
N PRO A 339 -8.48 19.13 7.02
CA PRO A 339 -7.22 18.73 6.41
C PRO A 339 -6.04 19.41 7.11
N PRO A 340 -4.87 18.75 7.20
CA PRO A 340 -3.68 19.28 7.89
C PRO A 340 -2.99 20.39 7.05
N ARG A 341 -3.71 21.47 6.75
CA ARG A 341 -3.19 22.66 6.07
C ARG A 341 -2.98 23.77 7.11
N ASN A 342 -1.74 24.22 7.25
CA ASN A 342 -1.33 25.21 8.26
C ASN A 342 -1.36 26.66 7.77
N GLY A 343 -1.70 26.91 6.51
CA GLY A 343 -1.72 28.25 5.93
C GLY A 343 -1.99 28.26 4.43
N PRO A 344 -1.99 29.45 3.80
CA PRO A 344 -2.13 29.58 2.36
C PRO A 344 -1.02 28.84 1.61
N THR A 345 -1.38 28.19 0.49
CA THR A 345 -0.42 27.53 -0.40
C THR A 345 0.34 28.56 -1.23
N LEU A 346 1.67 28.45 -1.26
CA LEU A 346 2.50 29.19 -2.19
C LEU A 346 2.51 28.54 -3.56
N TRP A 347 2.66 27.22 -3.59
CA TRP A 347 2.62 26.39 -4.79
C TRP A 347 2.33 24.94 -4.44
N GLU A 348 1.81 24.19 -5.42
CA GLU A 348 1.61 22.75 -5.33
C GLU A 348 1.83 22.05 -6.68
N ILE A 349 2.15 20.76 -6.63
CA ILE A 349 2.43 19.86 -7.74
C ILE A 349 1.64 18.58 -7.47
N GLY A 350 0.80 18.15 -8.41
CA GLY A 350 -0.05 16.97 -8.28
C GLY A 350 -1.42 17.22 -7.66
N ILE A 351 -2.22 16.16 -7.58
CA ILE A 351 -3.56 16.15 -7.03
C ILE A 351 -3.58 15.19 -5.85
N PRO A 352 -4.00 15.61 -4.64
CA PRO A 352 -4.00 14.72 -3.48
C PRO A 352 -5.16 13.71 -3.56
N ASP A 353 -4.94 12.61 -4.25
CA ASP A 353 -5.90 11.51 -4.45
C ASP A 353 -5.32 10.12 -4.15
N ARG A 354 -4.09 10.09 -3.63
CA ARG A 354 -3.25 8.93 -3.26
C ARG A 354 -2.71 8.16 -4.46
N SER A 355 -2.69 8.76 -5.64
CA SER A 355 -2.19 8.18 -6.88
C SER A 355 -1.07 9.01 -7.46
N ALA A 356 -0.29 8.42 -8.36
CA ALA A 356 0.65 9.13 -9.20
C ALA A 356 0.20 9.17 -10.68
N ALA A 357 -1.06 8.83 -10.95
CA ALA A 357 -1.58 8.57 -12.29
C ALA A 357 -1.71 9.82 -13.17
N GLU A 358 -1.80 11.01 -12.56
CA GLU A 358 -1.87 12.29 -13.24
C GLU A 358 -0.50 12.79 -13.72
N PHE A 359 0.59 12.24 -13.20
CA PHE A 359 1.94 12.62 -13.56
C PHE A 359 2.40 12.03 -14.91
N PHE A 360 3.56 12.47 -15.37
CA PHE A 360 4.12 12.00 -16.63
C PHE A 360 4.58 10.53 -16.54
N ILE A 361 3.75 9.66 -17.11
CA ILE A 361 4.06 8.25 -17.37
C ILE A 361 4.63 8.12 -18.80
N PRO A 362 5.89 7.69 -18.97
CA PRO A 362 6.54 7.60 -20.28
C PRO A 362 5.99 6.43 -21.12
N ASP A 363 6.33 6.41 -22.40
CA ASP A 363 6.10 5.22 -23.23
C ASP A 363 7.11 4.11 -22.86
N PRO A 364 6.71 2.82 -22.92
CA PRO A 364 7.62 1.71 -22.67
C PRO A 364 8.66 1.56 -23.77
N ASN A 365 9.71 0.77 -23.50
CA ASN A 365 10.62 0.36 -24.56
C ASN A 365 9.81 -0.44 -25.62
N PRO A 366 9.85 -0.05 -26.91
CA PRO A 366 9.06 -0.73 -27.94
C PRO A 366 9.28 -2.24 -28.03
N THR A 367 10.46 -2.75 -27.63
CA THR A 367 10.76 -4.19 -27.65
C THR A 367 10.23 -4.95 -26.43
N LEU A 368 9.64 -4.26 -25.45
CA LEU A 368 9.11 -4.82 -24.20
C LEU A 368 7.63 -4.48 -23.99
N MET A 369 7.00 -3.84 -24.97
CA MET A 369 5.63 -3.35 -24.84
C MET A 369 4.63 -4.50 -24.78
N ASN A 370 3.77 -4.49 -23.78
CA ASN A 370 2.56 -5.30 -23.75
C ASN A 370 1.45 -4.57 -24.49
N LYS A 371 0.89 -5.18 -25.53
CA LYS A 371 -0.08 -4.51 -26.42
C LYS A 371 -1.41 -4.21 -25.74
N LEU A 372 -1.75 -4.93 -24.66
CA LEU A 372 -2.96 -4.69 -23.87
C LEU A 372 -3.02 -3.26 -23.32
N PHE A 373 -1.87 -2.69 -22.95
CA PHE A 373 -1.79 -1.38 -22.31
C PHE A 373 -1.36 -0.25 -23.27
N ASN A 374 -1.46 -0.47 -24.59
CA ASN A 374 -1.18 0.58 -25.56
C ASN A 374 -2.38 1.56 -25.64
N ASN A 375 -2.14 2.87 -25.53
CA ASN A 375 -3.19 3.90 -25.48
C ASN A 375 -4.30 3.60 -24.45
N HIS A 376 -3.92 3.00 -23.31
CA HIS A 376 -4.82 2.51 -22.27
C HIS A 376 -4.76 3.43 -21.02
N PRO A 377 -5.85 3.61 -20.25
CA PRO A 377 -5.81 4.36 -18.98
C PRO A 377 -4.75 3.80 -18.02
N ASP A 378 -4.68 2.48 -17.89
CA ASP A 378 -3.62 1.75 -17.16
C ASP A 378 -2.29 1.62 -17.92
N LYS A 379 -1.88 2.59 -18.75
CA LYS A 379 -0.57 2.51 -19.44
C LYS A 379 0.62 2.41 -18.49
N PHE A 380 0.45 2.81 -17.22
CA PHE A 380 1.44 2.61 -16.16
C PHE A 380 1.74 1.13 -15.87
N ARG A 381 0.90 0.20 -16.37
CA ARG A 381 1.10 -1.25 -16.22
C ARG A 381 2.12 -1.85 -17.21
N GLN A 382 2.74 -1.02 -18.04
CA GLN A 382 3.78 -1.47 -18.96
C GLN A 382 5.08 -1.80 -18.19
N TYR A 383 5.75 -2.87 -18.61
CA TYR A 383 7.03 -3.25 -18.02
C TYR A 383 8.12 -2.22 -18.35
N GLY A 384 9.01 -1.97 -17.37
CA GLY A 384 10.24 -1.20 -17.58
C GLY A 384 10.08 0.31 -17.58
N LEU A 385 8.91 0.85 -17.22
CA LEU A 385 8.68 2.30 -17.20
C LEU A 385 9.61 3.06 -16.24
N TRP A 386 10.02 2.43 -15.14
CA TRP A 386 10.99 3.02 -14.21
C TRP A 386 12.35 3.28 -14.87
N GLU A 387 12.81 2.39 -15.75
CA GLU A 387 14.11 2.55 -16.42
C GLU A 387 14.11 3.69 -17.43
N ARG A 388 12.93 4.09 -17.94
CA ARG A 388 12.80 5.22 -18.87
C ARG A 388 13.25 6.54 -18.27
N TYR A 389 13.32 6.65 -16.93
CA TYR A 389 13.93 7.81 -16.29
C TYR A 389 15.38 8.00 -16.76
N GLY A 390 16.20 6.94 -16.79
CA GLY A 390 17.58 7.01 -17.26
C GLY A 390 17.70 7.39 -18.74
N ASP A 391 16.74 7.00 -19.58
CA ASP A 391 16.72 7.37 -21.00
C ASP A 391 16.45 8.86 -21.22
N LEU A 392 15.54 9.43 -20.43
CA LEU A 392 15.09 10.83 -20.55
C LEU A 392 16.04 11.79 -19.82
N TYR A 393 16.65 11.33 -18.73
CA TYR A 393 17.45 12.09 -17.79
C TYR A 393 18.88 11.54 -17.69
N ARG A 394 19.51 11.26 -18.85
CA ARG A 394 20.82 10.57 -18.96
C ARG A 394 21.94 11.23 -18.17
N ASN A 395 22.07 12.55 -18.29
CA ASN A 395 23.23 13.31 -17.79
C ASN A 395 22.84 14.38 -16.74
N ARG A 396 21.56 14.42 -16.35
CA ARG A 396 20.99 15.41 -15.44
C ARG A 396 19.68 14.87 -14.89
N ASP A 397 19.25 15.36 -13.74
CA ASP A 397 17.97 15.00 -13.15
C ASP A 397 16.84 16.00 -13.50
N LEU A 398 15.63 15.63 -13.12
CA LEU A 398 14.41 16.41 -13.35
C LEU A 398 14.51 17.81 -12.75
N LYS A 399 14.10 18.81 -13.54
CA LYS A 399 14.05 20.22 -13.14
C LYS A 399 12.65 20.76 -13.44
N TYR A 400 11.91 21.10 -12.41
CA TYR A 400 10.55 21.63 -12.47
C TYR A 400 10.54 23.09 -12.03
N THR A 401 9.91 23.97 -12.80
CA THR A 401 9.82 25.40 -12.48
C THR A 401 8.36 25.78 -12.24
N ILE A 402 8.04 26.22 -11.02
CA ILE A 402 6.68 26.63 -10.64
C ILE A 402 6.19 27.75 -11.56
N GLY A 403 4.96 27.60 -12.06
CA GLY A 403 4.33 28.53 -13.00
C GLY A 403 4.78 28.42 -14.45
N VAL A 404 5.73 27.52 -14.77
CA VAL A 404 6.23 27.28 -16.13
C VAL A 404 6.07 25.82 -16.55
N SER A 405 6.50 24.90 -15.69
CA SER A 405 6.38 23.46 -15.92
C SER A 405 4.95 22.97 -15.68
N ASP A 406 4.60 21.84 -16.30
CA ASP A 406 3.31 21.18 -16.21
C ASP A 406 3.50 19.78 -15.62
N PHE A 407 2.88 19.47 -14.47
CA PHE A 407 3.13 18.21 -13.78
C PHE A 407 2.64 16.99 -14.58
N THR A 408 1.70 17.16 -15.51
CA THR A 408 1.22 16.05 -16.35
C THR A 408 2.24 15.64 -17.42
N ARG A 409 3.25 16.48 -17.69
CA ARG A 409 4.24 16.30 -18.77
C ARG A 409 5.69 16.35 -18.31
N ASP A 410 5.97 17.16 -17.30
CA ASP A 410 7.32 17.51 -16.85
C ASP A 410 7.66 16.90 -15.48
N TRP A 411 6.70 16.28 -14.79
CA TRP A 411 6.91 15.58 -13.53
C TRP A 411 6.81 14.07 -13.73
N PHE A 412 7.95 13.36 -13.68
CA PHE A 412 7.98 11.93 -13.91
C PHE A 412 7.21 11.19 -12.79
N PHE A 413 6.44 10.15 -13.14
CA PHE A 413 5.51 9.52 -12.20
C PHE A 413 6.16 8.86 -10.96
N ALA A 414 7.43 8.46 -11.05
CA ALA A 414 8.18 7.84 -9.96
C ALA A 414 9.57 8.46 -9.78
N HIS A 415 9.90 8.89 -8.56
CA HIS A 415 11.24 9.36 -8.20
C HIS A 415 12.13 8.16 -7.91
N VAL A 416 12.84 7.71 -8.95
CA VAL A 416 13.61 6.46 -8.99
C VAL A 416 15.11 6.72 -9.15
N THR A 417 15.89 5.66 -8.98
CA THR A 417 17.33 5.64 -9.27
C THR A 417 17.61 5.73 -10.77
N ARG A 418 18.81 6.18 -11.15
CA ARG A 418 19.27 6.19 -12.54
C ARG A 418 20.26 5.06 -12.77
N ASN A 419 19.99 4.21 -13.77
CA ASN A 419 20.93 3.20 -14.24
C ASN A 419 22.08 3.87 -15.01
N ILE A 420 23.31 3.74 -14.53
CA ILE A 420 24.53 4.28 -15.16
C ILE A 420 25.31 3.23 -15.97
N GLY A 421 24.71 2.06 -16.20
CA GLY A 421 25.30 0.95 -16.94
C GLY A 421 25.72 -0.21 -16.04
N ASN A 422 25.81 -1.41 -16.62
CA ASN A 422 26.19 -2.65 -15.92
C ASN A 422 25.38 -2.93 -14.64
N LYS A 423 24.08 -2.58 -14.63
CA LYS A 423 23.18 -2.69 -13.48
C LYS A 423 23.68 -1.93 -12.23
N LYS A 424 24.48 -0.88 -12.43
CA LYS A 424 24.84 0.07 -11.37
C LYS A 424 23.86 1.22 -11.38
N TYR A 425 23.41 1.62 -10.21
CA TYR A 425 22.42 2.67 -10.03
C TYR A 425 23.01 3.82 -9.22
N GLU A 426 22.51 5.02 -9.45
CA GLU A 426 22.80 6.20 -8.63
C GLU A 426 21.51 6.89 -8.16
N GLY A 427 21.58 7.52 -7.00
CA GLY A 427 20.46 8.28 -6.43
C GLY A 427 20.27 9.61 -7.15
N THR A 428 19.02 10.00 -7.40
CA THR A 428 18.65 11.15 -8.24
C THR A 428 18.19 12.34 -7.41
N THR A 429 18.54 13.56 -7.83
CA THR A 429 18.11 14.81 -7.18
C THR A 429 17.22 15.64 -8.11
N TRP A 430 15.93 15.70 -7.83
CA TRP A 430 14.99 16.58 -8.52
C TRP A 430 15.09 18.01 -7.98
N GLN A 431 14.94 18.98 -8.87
CA GLN A 431 14.97 20.41 -8.55
C GLN A 431 13.59 21.01 -8.78
N ILE A 432 13.05 21.70 -7.78
CA ILE A 432 11.84 22.51 -7.89
C ILE A 432 12.22 23.96 -7.67
N ILE A 433 12.01 24.78 -8.69
CA ILE A 433 12.41 26.19 -8.69
C ILE A 433 11.16 27.05 -8.59
N PHE A 434 11.19 27.98 -7.64
CA PHE A 434 10.09 28.90 -7.39
C PHE A 434 10.62 30.28 -7.02
N GLN A 435 9.83 31.31 -7.29
CA GLN A 435 10.21 32.69 -7.01
C GLN A 435 9.47 33.23 -5.80
N LEU A 436 10.18 33.97 -4.95
CA LEU A 436 9.61 34.71 -3.82
C LEU A 436 10.05 36.17 -3.89
N GLU A 437 9.10 37.09 -4.03
CA GLU A 437 9.37 38.53 -4.02
C GLU A 437 9.57 39.07 -2.59
N SER A 438 8.82 38.51 -1.66
CA SER A 438 8.94 38.77 -0.22
C SER A 438 8.45 37.54 0.56
N TRP A 439 8.94 37.38 1.78
CA TRP A 439 8.51 36.33 2.71
C TRP A 439 8.58 36.88 4.14
N LYS A 440 7.76 36.32 5.02
CA LYS A 440 7.76 36.71 6.43
C LYS A 440 8.79 35.86 7.18
N SER A 441 9.33 36.42 8.26
CA SER A 441 10.12 35.63 9.21
C SER A 441 9.23 34.61 9.91
N GLY A 442 9.70 33.38 10.02
CA GLY A 442 9.00 32.30 10.73
C GLY A 442 9.19 30.96 10.04
N ASN A 443 8.33 30.00 10.38
CA ASN A 443 8.37 28.66 9.79
C ASN A 443 7.33 28.53 8.68
N TYR A 444 7.73 27.86 7.61
CA TYR A 444 6.86 27.39 6.55
C TYR A 444 6.73 25.88 6.65
N LYS A 445 5.73 25.29 6.01
CA LYS A 445 5.56 23.84 5.97
C LYS A 445 5.66 23.34 4.53
N LEU A 446 6.55 22.39 4.27
CA LEU A 446 6.52 21.57 3.06
C LEU A 446 5.69 20.31 3.34
N GLN A 447 4.60 20.13 2.60
CA GLN A 447 3.78 18.92 2.63
C GLN A 447 4.23 17.99 1.50
N LEU A 448 4.78 16.84 1.87
CA LEU A 448 5.20 15.77 0.96
C LEU A 448 4.28 14.56 1.16
N ALA A 449 3.32 14.38 0.25
CA ALA A 449 2.46 13.22 0.19
C ALA A 449 3.00 12.23 -0.85
N LEU A 450 3.18 10.98 -0.41
CA LEU A 450 3.65 9.88 -1.24
C LEU A 450 2.51 8.88 -1.45
N ALA A 451 2.27 8.54 -2.72
CA ALA A 451 1.35 7.47 -3.12
C ALA A 451 1.96 6.08 -2.90
N SER A 452 3.30 5.97 -2.95
CA SER A 452 4.03 4.72 -2.77
C SER A 452 5.48 4.98 -2.32
N SER A 453 6.08 4.01 -1.65
CA SER A 453 7.52 4.00 -1.37
C SER A 453 8.08 2.57 -1.37
N ASN A 454 9.26 2.42 -1.98
CA ASN A 454 9.98 1.16 -1.99
C ASN A 454 11.47 1.36 -1.72
N LEU A 455 11.93 0.87 -0.57
CA LEU A 455 13.34 0.92 -0.14
C LEU A 455 14.00 2.29 -0.40
N ALA A 456 13.25 3.37 -0.15
CA ALA A 456 13.64 4.72 -0.51
C ALA A 456 14.07 5.52 0.71
N GLU A 457 14.80 6.60 0.45
CA GLU A 457 15.00 7.68 1.41
C GLU A 457 14.94 8.99 0.63
N ILE A 458 14.03 9.89 1.03
CA ILE A 458 13.90 11.22 0.44
C ILE A 458 14.52 12.24 1.38
N GLN A 459 15.52 12.95 0.86
CA GLN A 459 16.19 14.04 1.53
C GLN A 459 15.79 15.38 0.92
N VAL A 460 15.54 16.36 1.77
CA VAL A 460 15.05 17.68 1.39
C VAL A 460 16.10 18.74 1.72
N ARG A 461 16.47 19.56 0.74
CA ARG A 461 17.38 20.71 0.89
C ARG A 461 16.80 21.94 0.19
N PHE A 462 17.17 23.12 0.65
CA PHE A 462 16.78 24.41 0.07
C PHE A 462 18.01 25.24 -0.24
N ASN A 463 18.11 25.75 -1.46
CA ASN A 463 19.15 26.65 -1.95
C ASN A 463 20.61 26.14 -1.83
N ASP A 464 20.78 24.89 -1.40
CA ASP A 464 22.05 24.20 -1.28
C ASP A 464 21.90 22.80 -1.89
N ALA A 465 22.65 22.57 -2.97
CA ALA A 465 22.67 21.30 -3.68
C ALA A 465 23.70 20.31 -3.12
N ASP A 466 24.60 20.76 -2.23
CA ASP A 466 25.70 19.94 -1.77
C ASP A 466 25.21 18.80 -0.85
N ARG A 467 25.41 17.57 -1.32
CA ARG A 467 25.04 16.37 -0.56
C ARG A 467 25.95 16.13 0.65
N ALA A 468 27.13 16.74 0.69
CA ALA A 468 27.99 16.70 1.87
C ALA A 468 27.37 17.47 3.06
N ASN A 469 26.53 18.46 2.77
CA ASN A 469 25.80 19.18 3.80
C ASN A 469 24.57 18.39 4.26
N ARG A 470 24.29 18.50 5.56
CA ARG A 470 23.15 17.86 6.21
C ARG A 470 21.85 18.33 5.56
N ALA A 471 21.01 17.39 5.14
CA ALA A 471 19.66 17.69 4.65
C ALA A 471 18.83 18.35 5.76
N LEU A 472 17.94 19.28 5.38
CA LEU A 472 16.98 19.88 6.31
C LEU A 472 16.06 18.79 6.90
N PHE A 473 15.67 17.83 6.06
CA PHE A 473 14.85 16.70 6.43
C PHE A 473 15.29 15.44 5.66
N SER A 474 15.14 14.28 6.31
CA SER A 474 15.24 12.97 5.67
C SER A 474 14.10 12.09 6.20
N THR A 475 13.47 11.32 5.31
CA THR A 475 12.49 10.30 5.70
C THR A 475 13.12 9.12 6.44
N GLY A 476 14.45 8.96 6.36
CA GLY A 476 15.09 7.66 6.60
C GLY A 476 14.64 6.61 5.58
N LEU A 477 14.95 5.34 5.85
CA LEU A 477 14.49 4.22 5.02
C LEU A 477 12.98 4.04 5.16
N ILE A 478 12.27 4.11 4.04
CA ILE A 478 10.82 3.94 3.97
C ILE A 478 10.42 2.96 2.87
N GLY A 479 9.23 2.36 3.03
CA GLY A 479 8.59 1.57 2.00
C GLY A 479 8.72 0.06 2.16
N LYS A 480 8.80 -0.64 1.03
CA LYS A 480 8.72 -2.11 0.80
C LYS A 480 7.37 -2.55 0.20
N ASP A 481 6.61 -1.63 -0.40
CA ASP A 481 5.36 -1.97 -1.08
C ASP A 481 5.56 -2.71 -2.43
N ASN A 482 6.73 -2.52 -3.06
CA ASN A 482 7.09 -3.00 -4.39
C ASN A 482 6.16 -2.50 -5.51
N ALA A 483 5.45 -1.38 -5.36
CA ALA A 483 4.51 -0.92 -6.38
C ALA A 483 5.21 -0.63 -7.73
N ILE A 484 6.42 -0.05 -7.70
CA ILE A 484 7.22 0.24 -8.91
C ILE A 484 7.50 -1.04 -9.72
N ALA A 485 7.97 -2.10 -9.04
CA ALA A 485 8.26 -3.38 -9.69
C ALA A 485 7.00 -4.13 -10.14
N ARG A 486 5.85 -3.85 -9.49
CA ARG A 486 4.57 -4.52 -9.73
C ARG A 486 3.63 -3.71 -10.64
N HIS A 487 4.21 -2.80 -11.44
CA HIS A 487 3.50 -1.92 -12.38
C HIS A 487 2.31 -1.19 -11.77
N GLY A 488 2.44 -0.80 -10.49
CA GLY A 488 1.45 0.00 -9.78
C GLY A 488 1.65 1.48 -10.03
N ILE A 489 0.64 2.26 -9.64
CA ILE A 489 0.70 3.74 -9.63
C ILE A 489 0.47 4.31 -8.23
N HIS A 490 0.33 3.43 -7.24
CA HIS A 490 0.25 3.70 -5.81
C HIS A 490 0.52 2.40 -5.03
N GLY A 491 0.77 2.57 -3.73
CA GLY A 491 0.95 1.55 -2.72
C GLY A 491 0.37 2.06 -1.41
N LEU A 492 1.17 2.12 -0.35
CA LEU A 492 0.76 2.73 0.93
C LEU A 492 1.01 4.24 0.93
N TYR A 493 -0.04 4.98 1.31
CA TYR A 493 0.01 6.43 1.42
C TYR A 493 0.80 6.87 2.65
N LYS A 494 1.73 7.82 2.47
CA LYS A 494 2.46 8.47 3.57
C LYS A 494 2.46 9.99 3.39
N LEU A 495 2.26 10.73 4.47
CA LEU A 495 2.29 12.20 4.48
C LEU A 495 3.37 12.69 5.45
N TYR A 496 4.23 13.58 4.98
CA TYR A 496 5.23 14.27 5.79
C TYR A 496 4.96 15.77 5.78
N THR A 497 4.88 16.36 6.97
CA THR A 497 4.81 17.81 7.17
C THR A 497 6.16 18.29 7.71
N ILE A 498 6.91 19.01 6.88
CA ILE A 498 8.31 19.37 7.16
C ILE A 498 8.39 20.86 7.48
N ASP A 499 8.98 21.20 8.62
CA ASP A 499 9.27 22.58 9.00
C ASP A 499 10.41 23.18 8.15
N VAL A 500 10.16 24.34 7.56
CA VAL A 500 11.10 25.10 6.73
C VAL A 500 11.27 26.50 7.32
N PRO A 501 12.32 26.74 8.13
CA PRO A 501 12.62 28.06 8.63
C PRO A 501 12.85 29.06 7.49
N SER A 502 12.34 30.29 7.63
CA SER A 502 12.47 31.36 6.63
C SER A 502 13.93 31.71 6.29
N SER A 503 14.90 31.32 7.13
CA SER A 503 16.33 31.48 6.87
C SER A 503 16.85 30.60 5.73
N HIS A 504 16.11 29.57 5.34
CA HIS A 504 16.40 28.74 4.17
C HIS A 504 15.85 29.35 2.87
N LEU A 505 15.07 30.42 2.96
CA LEU A 505 14.44 31.10 1.83
C LEU A 505 15.17 32.42 1.54
N GLN A 506 15.17 32.80 0.27
CA GLN A 506 15.81 34.02 -0.21
C GLN A 506 14.93 34.78 -1.21
N LYS A 507 15.32 36.02 -1.51
CA LYS A 507 14.62 36.85 -2.48
C LYS A 507 14.89 36.36 -3.90
N GLY A 508 13.86 36.34 -4.73
CA GLY A 508 13.94 35.85 -6.10
C GLY A 508 13.90 34.34 -6.15
N ASN A 509 14.82 33.73 -6.91
CA ASN A 509 14.82 32.30 -7.15
C ASN A 509 15.21 31.52 -5.90
N ASN A 510 14.37 30.56 -5.55
CA ASN A 510 14.64 29.51 -4.58
C ASN A 510 14.62 28.16 -5.30
N THR A 511 15.48 27.23 -4.86
CA THR A 511 15.49 25.86 -5.36
C THR A 511 15.32 24.90 -4.20
N LEU A 512 14.27 24.08 -4.27
CA LEU A 512 14.09 22.90 -3.45
C LEU A 512 14.74 21.71 -4.15
N TYR A 513 15.65 21.03 -3.46
CA TYR A 513 16.27 19.79 -3.92
C TYR A 513 15.65 18.62 -3.18
N LEU A 514 15.03 17.71 -3.94
CA LEU A 514 14.52 16.44 -3.45
C LEU A 514 15.45 15.33 -3.93
N THR A 515 16.17 14.71 -3.01
CA THR A 515 17.12 13.64 -3.32
C THR A 515 16.55 12.31 -2.88
N GLN A 516 16.36 11.40 -3.84
CA GLN A 516 16.30 9.98 -3.56
C GLN A 516 17.76 9.53 -3.39
N SER A 517 18.15 9.10 -2.18
CA SER A 517 19.56 8.85 -1.86
C SER A 517 20.00 7.39 -2.03
N ARG A 518 19.08 6.43 -1.85
CA ARG A 518 19.37 4.99 -1.89
C ARG A 518 19.47 4.48 -3.33
N HIS A 519 20.48 3.69 -3.65
CA HIS A 519 20.69 3.29 -5.04
C HIS A 519 21.31 1.88 -5.20
N ILE A 520 20.90 0.96 -4.35
CA ILE A 520 21.25 -0.45 -4.42
C ILE A 520 20.65 -1.09 -5.68
N GLY A 521 19.45 -0.67 -6.09
CA GLY A 521 18.74 -1.32 -7.20
C GLY A 521 17.77 -0.43 -8.00
N ALA A 522 17.17 -1.05 -9.02
CA ALA A 522 16.30 -0.39 -10.00
C ALA A 522 14.96 0.09 -9.44
N PHE A 523 14.50 -0.52 -8.35
CA PHE A 523 13.16 -0.34 -7.81
C PHE A 523 13.12 0.52 -6.57
N GLU A 524 14.27 1.07 -6.14
CA GLU A 524 14.32 2.01 -5.03
C GLU A 524 13.76 3.35 -5.48
N GLY A 525 12.76 3.85 -4.77
CA GLY A 525 12.09 5.08 -5.15
C GLY A 525 10.75 5.30 -4.48
N VAL A 526 10.15 6.43 -4.82
CA VAL A 526 8.82 6.81 -4.35
C VAL A 526 7.95 7.22 -5.52
N MET A 527 6.64 7.11 -5.37
CA MET A 527 5.69 7.80 -6.23
C MET A 527 5.07 8.94 -5.42
N CYS A 528 5.13 10.14 -5.95
CA CYS A 528 4.47 11.28 -5.32
C CYS A 528 2.95 11.17 -5.51
N ASP A 529 2.20 11.63 -4.52
CA ASP A 529 0.78 11.95 -4.67
C ASP A 529 0.66 13.46 -4.88
N LYS A 530 1.10 14.22 -3.88
CA LYS A 530 1.09 15.68 -3.92
C LYS A 530 2.27 16.27 -3.17
N LEU A 531 2.85 17.32 -3.74
CA LEU A 531 3.84 18.16 -3.07
C LEU A 531 3.34 19.59 -3.00
N GLY A 532 3.48 20.26 -1.86
CA GLY A 532 3.18 21.69 -1.80
C GLY A 532 3.83 22.40 -0.63
N HIS A 533 4.11 23.68 -0.78
CA HIS A 533 4.69 24.52 0.26
C HIS A 533 3.63 25.52 0.75
N VAL A 534 3.36 25.51 2.06
CA VAL A 534 2.36 26.33 2.72
C VAL A 534 3.01 27.20 3.79
N MET A 535 2.41 28.35 4.08
CA MET A 535 2.83 29.21 5.20
C MET A 535 2.30 28.67 6.53
N ASP A 536 2.88 29.09 7.66
CA ASP A 536 2.32 28.82 8.99
C ASP A 536 1.46 30.00 9.46
N GLU A 537 0.26 29.70 9.97
CA GLU A 537 -0.69 30.65 10.57
C GLU A 537 -0.09 31.54 11.63
N CYS A 538 0.85 31.05 12.44
CA CYS A 538 1.49 31.87 13.49
C CYS A 538 2.28 33.06 12.93
N THR A 539 2.52 33.12 11.61
CA THR A 539 3.14 34.27 10.94
C THR A 539 2.13 35.21 10.26
N MET A 540 0.84 34.86 10.30
CA MET A 540 -0.28 35.67 9.83
C MET A 540 -0.91 36.48 10.98
N GLU A 541 -0.12 37.10 11.85
CA GLU A 541 -0.63 38.27 12.57
C GLU A 541 -0.77 39.41 11.54
N VAL A 542 -2.02 39.74 11.24
CA VAL A 542 -2.40 40.93 10.51
C VAL A 542 -2.37 42.06 11.53
N GLU A 543 -1.36 42.93 11.46
CA GLU A 543 -1.46 44.25 12.08
C GLU A 543 -2.56 45.02 11.34
N VAL A 544 -3.77 45.00 11.91
CA VAL A 544 -4.81 45.96 11.55
C VAL A 544 -4.53 47.21 12.37
N GLU A 545 -3.75 48.15 11.82
CA GLU A 545 -3.75 49.52 12.33
C GLU A 545 -5.11 50.14 12.01
N VAL A 546 -5.98 50.22 13.03
CA VAL A 546 -7.18 51.06 12.97
C VAL A 546 -6.76 52.46 13.40
N GLU A 547 -6.49 53.35 12.44
CA GLU A 547 -6.48 54.79 12.72
C GLU A 547 -7.93 55.24 12.96
N VAL A 548 -8.24 55.61 14.20
CA VAL A 548 -9.47 56.32 14.55
C VAL A 548 -9.17 57.80 14.43
N GLU A 549 -9.55 58.42 13.32
CA GLU A 549 -9.68 59.88 13.24
C GLU A 549 -10.95 60.31 13.99
N GLU A 550 -10.80 61.09 15.07
CA GLU A 550 -11.89 61.82 15.70
C GLU A 550 -12.39 62.93 14.77
N GLU A 551 -13.46 62.67 14.01
CA GLU A 551 -14.21 63.76 13.36
C GLU A 551 -15.11 64.47 14.38
N ARG A 552 -14.89 65.79 14.48
CA ARG A 552 -15.72 66.74 15.24
C ARG A 552 -17.18 66.72 14.76
N GLU A 553 -18.09 66.80 15.73
CA GLU A 553 -19.54 66.98 15.56
C GLU A 553 -19.93 67.98 14.46
N VAL A 554 -20.71 67.52 13.48
CA VAL A 554 -21.75 68.34 12.84
C VAL A 554 -22.99 67.48 12.59
N SER A 555 -24.13 67.99 13.05
CA SER A 555 -25.46 67.40 12.99
C SER A 555 -25.96 67.10 11.57
N SER A 556 -26.56 65.92 11.38
CA SER A 556 -27.93 65.71 10.87
C SER A 556 -28.08 64.34 10.20
N ALA A 557 -29.26 63.75 10.41
CA ALA A 557 -29.60 62.37 10.10
C ALA A 557 -29.54 62.03 8.60
N THR A 558 -28.82 60.98 8.22
CA THR A 558 -29.31 59.86 7.38
C THR A 558 -28.22 58.80 7.16
N SER A 559 -28.64 57.54 7.30
CA SER A 559 -28.11 56.26 6.81
C SER A 559 -26.75 56.28 6.08
N ARG A 560 -25.73 55.58 6.60
CA ARG A 560 -24.51 55.27 5.84
C ARG A 560 -24.11 53.80 5.91
N LYS A 561 -24.03 53.19 4.72
CA LYS A 561 -23.31 51.96 4.40
C LYS A 561 -21.81 52.26 4.46
N LEU A 562 -21.03 51.42 5.13
CA LEU A 562 -19.57 51.52 5.15
C LEU A 562 -19.00 50.82 3.91
N ALA A 563 -18.29 51.57 3.07
CA ALA A 563 -17.45 51.07 1.99
C ALA A 563 -16.01 51.53 2.27
N VAL A 564 -15.07 50.60 2.36
CA VAL A 564 -13.65 50.90 2.65
C VAL A 564 -12.85 50.80 1.35
N TRP A 565 -12.14 51.88 1.03
CA TRP A 565 -11.14 51.95 -0.06
C TRP A 565 -9.74 51.98 0.56
N LEU A 566 -8.83 51.13 0.06
CA LEU A 566 -7.43 51.05 0.50
C LEU A 566 -6.55 51.98 -0.34
N ARG A 567 -5.72 52.82 0.30
CA ARG A 567 -4.59 53.52 -0.34
C ARG A 567 -3.37 53.49 0.57
N ALA A 568 -2.21 53.15 0.00
CA ALA A 568 -0.95 52.92 0.68
C ALA A 568 -0.12 54.21 0.90
N SER A 569 0.64 54.27 2.00
CA SER A 569 1.80 55.18 2.20
C SER A 569 2.71 54.67 3.32
N SER A 570 4.03 54.82 3.17
CA SER A 570 5.10 54.35 4.09
C SER A 570 5.67 55.50 4.99
N PRO A 571 6.71 55.31 5.84
CA PRO A 571 6.66 55.22 7.31
C PRO A 571 7.32 56.40 8.07
N PRO A 572 7.26 56.47 9.43
CA PRO A 572 8.52 56.50 10.19
C PRO A 572 8.55 55.92 11.65
N LYS A 573 9.69 55.29 11.98
CA LYS A 573 10.56 55.28 13.20
C LYS A 573 10.00 55.24 14.66
N ARG A 574 10.29 54.10 15.31
CA ARG A 574 10.83 53.82 16.69
C ARG A 574 10.52 54.77 17.87
N SER A 575 10.05 54.19 18.99
CA SER A 575 10.72 54.29 20.31
C SER A 575 10.26 53.21 21.33
N PHE A 576 11.02 53.09 22.41
CA PHE A 576 11.18 51.99 23.38
C PHE A 576 10.34 52.12 24.68
N ARG A 577 10.06 50.97 25.33
CA ARG A 577 9.97 50.65 26.80
C ARG A 577 8.85 49.60 27.02
N GLY A 578 8.90 48.59 27.89
CA GLY A 578 9.83 48.17 28.94
C GLY A 578 9.05 47.53 30.11
N SER A 579 9.50 46.36 30.61
CA SER A 579 9.19 45.69 31.89
C SER A 579 7.75 45.17 32.15
N GLY A 580 7.49 44.02 32.78
CA GLY A 580 8.31 42.96 33.39
C GLY A 580 7.45 42.03 34.28
N ARG A 581 7.98 40.82 34.60
CA ARG A 581 7.81 39.97 35.83
C ARG A 581 6.39 39.54 36.28
N GLN A 582 6.09 38.39 36.88
CA GLN A 582 6.83 37.23 37.45
C GLN A 582 5.80 36.16 37.92
N GLU A 583 6.19 34.87 37.89
CA GLU A 583 5.86 33.76 38.85
C GLU A 583 4.40 33.36 39.15
N SER A 584 4.01 32.15 39.61
CA SER A 584 4.55 30.79 39.77
C SER A 584 3.42 29.93 40.39
N GLY A 585 3.48 28.58 40.33
CA GLY A 585 2.65 27.73 41.22
C GLY A 585 2.46 26.26 40.82
N LYS A 586 3.12 25.34 41.53
CA LYS A 586 3.10 23.86 41.41
C LYS A 586 2.06 23.20 42.35
N ARG A 587 1.58 21.98 42.02
CA ARG A 587 1.52 20.74 42.88
C ARG A 587 0.74 19.59 42.16
N THR A 588 1.34 18.43 41.82
CA THR A 588 1.58 17.15 42.56
C THR A 588 0.32 16.26 42.75
N VAL A 589 0.10 15.20 41.94
CA VAL A 589 0.33 13.72 42.07
C VAL A 589 -0.54 12.94 43.09
N SER A 590 -1.17 11.84 42.63
CA SER A 590 -1.26 10.55 43.35
C SER A 590 -1.70 9.36 42.46
N LYS A 591 -0.98 8.22 42.60
CA LYS A 591 -1.18 6.85 42.04
C LYS A 591 -2.13 6.01 42.91
N VAL A 592 -2.70 4.92 42.35
CA VAL A 592 -3.04 3.65 43.05
C VAL A 592 -2.91 2.46 42.07
N ASP A 593 -2.30 1.36 42.54
CA ASP A 593 -2.06 0.04 41.91
C ASP A 593 -3.14 -1.03 42.29
N VAL A 594 -3.12 -2.20 41.61
CA VAL A 594 -2.93 -3.59 42.18
C VAL A 594 -3.69 -4.72 41.44
N ASN A 595 -2.92 -5.73 40.96
CA ASN A 595 -3.08 -7.22 40.78
C ASN A 595 -4.38 -7.88 40.22
N GLY A 596 -4.41 -9.05 39.55
CA GLY A 596 -3.45 -10.15 39.22
C GLY A 596 -4.24 -11.45 38.89
N GLY A 597 -3.64 -12.47 38.25
CA GLY A 597 -4.16 -13.86 38.23
C GLY A 597 -4.00 -14.70 36.94
N HIS A 598 -3.24 -15.81 37.05
CA HIS A 598 -2.90 -16.82 36.01
C HIS A 598 -3.96 -17.94 35.83
N ASN A 599 -3.92 -18.65 34.69
CA ASN A 599 -4.13 -20.11 34.59
C ASN A 599 -3.54 -20.70 33.29
N VAL A 600 -2.91 -21.87 33.41
CA VAL A 600 -2.23 -22.68 32.38
C VAL A 600 -3.03 -23.98 32.16
N LEU A 601 -3.11 -24.47 30.92
CA LEU A 601 -3.53 -25.85 30.63
C LEU A 601 -2.72 -26.42 29.44
N VAL A 602 -2.21 -27.65 29.60
CA VAL A 602 -1.36 -28.41 28.67
C VAL A 602 -2.01 -29.77 28.40
N VAL A 603 -2.10 -30.20 27.12
CA VAL A 603 -2.14 -31.61 26.67
C VAL A 603 -1.75 -31.70 25.16
N PRO A 604 -1.36 -32.86 24.56
CA PRO A 604 -0.03 -33.08 24.00
C PRO A 604 0.02 -33.32 22.47
N HIS A 605 1.24 -33.23 21.93
CA HIS A 605 1.61 -33.49 20.52
C HIS A 605 2.02 -34.96 20.31
N ASN A 606 1.70 -35.54 19.15
CA ASN A 606 2.10 -36.89 18.76
C ASN A 606 2.87 -36.87 17.41
N ARG A 607 4.15 -37.22 17.52
CA ARG A 607 5.10 -37.88 16.59
C ARG A 607 4.93 -37.81 15.07
N GLU A 608 5.91 -37.14 14.47
CA GLU A 608 6.86 -37.56 13.42
C GLU A 608 6.66 -38.90 12.68
N LYS A 609 6.80 -38.81 11.34
CA LYS A 609 7.43 -39.84 10.51
C LYS A 609 8.34 -39.19 9.46
N GLU A 610 9.64 -39.48 9.56
CA GLU A 610 10.63 -39.29 8.51
C GLU A 610 10.41 -40.28 7.35
N MET A 611 10.68 -39.83 6.12
CA MET A 611 11.20 -40.68 5.04
C MET A 611 12.12 -39.86 4.12
N SER A 612 13.22 -40.50 3.73
CA SER A 612 14.47 -39.95 3.23
C SER A 612 14.66 -40.08 1.70
N SER A 613 15.11 -38.98 1.06
CA SER A 613 16.16 -38.88 -0.01
C SER A 613 15.94 -39.53 -1.41
N PRO A 614 16.65 -39.18 -2.53
CA PRO A 614 17.62 -38.08 -2.79
C PRO A 614 17.49 -37.31 -4.16
N PHE A 615 18.30 -36.24 -4.28
CA PHE A 615 18.89 -35.58 -5.48
C PHE A 615 18.02 -34.84 -6.51
N ALA A 616 18.04 -33.49 -6.45
CA ALA A 616 18.34 -32.59 -7.58
C ALA A 616 18.66 -31.17 -7.05
N GLN A 617 19.69 -30.55 -7.63
CA GLN A 617 20.24 -29.23 -7.29
C GLN A 617 19.15 -28.14 -7.20
N ARG A 618 19.10 -27.44 -6.06
CA ARG A 618 18.31 -26.22 -5.86
C ARG A 618 19.26 -25.03 -5.77
N ASP A 619 19.19 -24.14 -6.76
CA ASP A 619 19.50 -22.72 -6.58
C ASP A 619 18.27 -22.10 -5.92
N VAL A 620 18.34 -21.89 -4.60
CA VAL A 620 17.33 -21.20 -3.80
C VAL A 620 17.69 -19.72 -3.79
N CYS A 621 16.78 -18.87 -4.27
CA CYS A 621 16.83 -17.44 -3.99
C CYS A 621 16.66 -17.25 -2.47
N MET A 622 17.75 -16.91 -1.78
CA MET A 622 17.68 -16.28 -0.46
C MET A 622 17.17 -14.84 -0.64
N GLU A 623 15.92 -14.59 -0.28
CA GLU A 623 15.53 -13.30 0.27
C GLU A 623 15.69 -13.40 1.78
N ASP A 624 16.87 -13.06 2.30
CA ASP A 624 17.12 -12.61 3.66
C ASP A 624 18.62 -12.25 3.77
N GLU A 625 18.95 -10.97 3.64
CA GLU A 625 20.20 -10.48 4.23
C GLU A 625 19.97 -10.38 5.74
N ILE A 626 20.64 -11.25 6.50
CA ILE A 626 20.84 -11.08 7.94
C ILE A 626 21.72 -9.85 8.12
N VAL A 627 21.10 -8.68 8.30
CA VAL A 627 21.77 -7.53 8.90
C VAL A 627 21.64 -7.70 10.41
N ALA A 628 22.73 -8.14 11.05
CA ALA A 628 22.85 -8.09 12.50
C ALA A 628 22.94 -6.61 12.93
N ASP A 629 21.81 -6.01 13.26
CA ASP A 629 21.74 -4.65 13.81
C ASP A 629 21.92 -4.74 15.32
N ILE A 630 23.18 -4.68 15.81
CA ILE A 630 23.47 -4.65 17.25
C ILE A 630 23.30 -3.21 17.74
N SER A 631 22.09 -2.91 18.22
CA SER A 631 21.81 -1.70 18.98
C SER A 631 22.20 -1.90 20.45
N LEU A 632 23.33 -1.33 20.88
CA LEU A 632 23.74 -1.30 22.29
C LEU A 632 23.06 -0.13 23.02
N GLU A 633 22.00 -0.40 23.77
CA GLU A 633 21.57 0.53 24.83
C GLU A 633 22.51 0.41 26.03
N ARG A 634 23.18 1.52 26.36
CA ARG A 634 24.09 1.61 27.51
C ARG A 634 23.33 1.47 28.83
N GLN A 635 23.51 0.36 29.52
CA GLN A 635 23.43 0.31 30.99
C GLN A 635 24.52 -0.60 31.57
N GLY A 636 25.43 -0.02 32.36
CA GLY A 636 26.23 -0.74 33.36
C GLY A 636 27.55 -1.38 32.89
N HIS A 637 28.50 -1.44 33.81
CA HIS A 637 29.92 -1.77 33.61
C HIS A 637 30.27 -3.27 33.41
N GLU A 638 29.31 -4.13 33.04
CA GLU A 638 29.56 -5.56 32.72
C GLU A 638 29.63 -5.86 31.20
N GLY A 639 29.43 -4.85 30.34
CA GLY A 639 29.39 -5.00 28.88
C GLY A 639 30.73 -5.10 28.15
N GLU A 640 31.87 -4.83 28.80
CA GLU A 640 33.18 -4.80 28.13
C GLU A 640 33.83 -6.19 27.99
N GLU A 641 33.63 -7.11 28.94
CA GLU A 641 34.19 -8.48 28.84
C GLU A 641 33.41 -9.36 27.85
N MET A 642 32.07 -9.26 27.80
CA MET A 642 31.27 -9.99 26.79
C MET A 642 31.53 -9.51 25.36
N SER A 643 31.81 -8.22 25.18
CA SER A 643 32.10 -7.65 23.86
C SER A 643 33.40 -8.19 23.29
N ALA A 644 34.44 -8.38 24.11
CA ALA A 644 35.70 -8.96 23.67
C ALA A 644 35.56 -10.42 23.25
N THR A 645 34.79 -11.24 23.99
CA THR A 645 34.59 -12.66 23.68
C THR A 645 33.78 -12.87 22.40
N LEU A 646 32.73 -12.06 22.14
CA LEU A 646 31.93 -12.16 20.91
C LEU A 646 32.69 -11.70 19.66
N ILE A 647 33.55 -10.68 19.78
CA ILE A 647 34.36 -10.19 18.66
C ILE A 647 35.37 -11.24 18.23
N VAL A 648 36.01 -11.93 19.18
CA VAL A 648 36.96 -13.02 18.91
C VAL A 648 36.26 -14.22 18.26
N LEU A 649 35.05 -14.58 18.71
CA LEU A 649 34.26 -15.66 18.10
C LEU A 649 33.89 -15.33 16.64
N GLY A 650 33.47 -14.10 16.37
CA GLY A 650 33.12 -13.63 15.02
C GLY A 650 34.32 -13.63 14.06
N THR A 651 35.53 -13.31 14.55
CA THR A 651 36.73 -13.36 13.71
C THR A 651 37.16 -14.79 13.39
N PHE A 652 37.06 -15.71 14.35
CA PHE A 652 37.41 -17.12 14.14
C PHE A 652 36.46 -17.81 13.15
N ILE A 653 35.15 -17.55 13.27
CA ILE A 653 34.13 -18.07 12.36
C ILE A 653 34.33 -17.53 10.94
N SER A 654 34.62 -16.23 10.80
CA SER A 654 34.90 -15.63 9.50
C SER A 654 36.13 -16.27 8.84
N SER A 655 37.22 -16.48 9.59
CA SER A 655 38.44 -17.11 9.07
C SER A 655 38.21 -18.57 8.65
N ALA A 656 37.43 -19.33 9.41
CA ALA A 656 37.15 -20.74 9.10
C ALA A 656 36.19 -20.91 7.92
N LEU A 657 35.27 -19.96 7.70
CA LEU A 657 34.43 -19.88 6.50
C LEU A 657 35.27 -19.52 5.26
N ASP A 658 36.22 -18.59 5.39
CA ASP A 658 37.12 -18.18 4.29
C ASP A 658 38.11 -19.29 3.91
N GLU A 659 38.56 -20.10 4.87
CA GLU A 659 39.44 -21.25 4.64
C GLU A 659 38.67 -22.52 4.19
N GLY A 660 37.33 -22.48 4.15
CA GLY A 660 36.49 -23.59 3.69
C GLY A 660 36.46 -24.80 4.62
N THR A 661 36.85 -24.62 5.89
CA THR A 661 36.86 -25.68 6.91
C THR A 661 35.47 -25.95 7.51
N ILE A 662 34.52 -25.02 7.35
CA ILE A 662 33.11 -25.13 7.72
C ILE A 662 32.20 -24.51 6.65
N LYS A 663 30.95 -25.00 6.51
CA LYS A 663 29.98 -24.50 5.53
C LYS A 663 28.93 -23.59 6.19
N PRO A 664 28.33 -22.63 5.45
CA PRO A 664 27.37 -21.66 6.00
C PRO A 664 26.14 -22.25 6.72
N ASN A 665 25.77 -23.51 6.43
CA ASN A 665 24.60 -24.17 7.02
C ASN A 665 24.91 -25.02 8.27
N ASP A 666 26.16 -25.10 8.69
CA ASP A 666 26.56 -25.96 9.83
C ASP A 666 26.14 -25.38 11.20
N PHE A 667 25.69 -24.11 11.24
CA PHE A 667 25.21 -23.41 12.46
C PHE A 667 23.85 -23.88 13.00
N LEU A 668 23.17 -24.79 12.30
CA LEU A 668 21.87 -25.33 12.72
C LEU A 668 21.98 -26.60 13.57
N ASN A 669 23.20 -27.01 13.94
CA ASN A 669 23.44 -28.23 14.71
C ASN A 669 24.19 -27.90 16.01
N GLU A 670 23.50 -28.00 17.16
CA GLU A 670 24.05 -27.72 18.50
C GLU A 670 25.37 -28.47 18.77
N LYS A 671 25.53 -29.68 18.22
CA LYS A 671 26.75 -30.48 18.38
C LYS A 671 28.00 -29.85 17.76
N VAL A 672 27.85 -29.11 16.67
CA VAL A 672 28.98 -28.48 15.95
C VAL A 672 29.45 -27.24 16.71
N LEU A 673 28.53 -26.51 17.34
CA LEU A 673 28.86 -25.34 18.17
C LEU A 673 29.62 -25.75 19.44
N ASP A 674 29.22 -26.84 20.09
CA ASP A 674 29.89 -27.36 21.29
C ASP A 674 31.33 -27.85 21.00
N GLU A 675 31.56 -28.51 19.87
CA GLU A 675 32.90 -28.97 19.46
C GLU A 675 33.83 -27.81 19.03
N LEU A 676 33.29 -26.71 18.51
CA LEU A 676 34.06 -25.52 18.08
C LEU A 676 34.42 -24.57 19.23
N ILE A 677 33.58 -24.47 20.27
CA ILE A 677 33.75 -23.50 21.36
C ILE A 677 34.58 -24.08 22.51
N ALA A 678 34.48 -25.38 22.79
CA ALA A 678 35.18 -26.04 23.90
C ALA A 678 36.72 -25.83 23.93
N PRO A 679 37.46 -25.80 22.80
CA PRO A 679 38.91 -25.60 22.82
C PRO A 679 39.33 -24.14 23.04
N VAL A 680 38.46 -23.16 22.74
CA VAL A 680 38.81 -21.73 22.70
C VAL A 680 38.63 -21.04 24.06
N VAL A 681 37.75 -21.57 24.93
CA VAL A 681 37.39 -20.91 26.21
C VAL A 681 37.98 -21.61 27.45
N GLY A 682 38.65 -22.76 27.30
CA GLY A 682 39.32 -23.44 28.42
C GLY A 682 38.39 -23.77 29.59
N LEU A 683 37.12 -24.08 29.32
CA LEU A 683 36.12 -24.42 30.33
C LEU A 683 36.05 -25.93 30.50
N ASN A 684 36.54 -26.42 31.65
CA ASN A 684 36.22 -27.76 32.12
C ASN A 684 34.74 -27.88 32.45
N GLU A 685 34.22 -29.09 32.27
CA GLU A 685 32.84 -29.52 32.50
C GLU A 685 32.16 -28.90 33.73
N ALA A 686 30.87 -28.62 33.57
CA ALA A 686 29.89 -28.09 34.54
C ALA A 686 29.67 -26.56 34.52
N ASN A 687 28.88 -26.09 33.55
CA ASN A 687 27.73 -25.21 33.79
C ASN A 687 26.97 -24.97 32.47
N SER A 688 25.76 -25.54 32.39
CA SER A 688 24.81 -25.33 31.28
C SER A 688 24.21 -23.93 31.35
N PHE A 689 24.59 -23.04 30.44
CA PHE A 689 23.81 -21.84 30.13
C PHE A 689 22.83 -22.18 29.01
N GLY A 690 21.53 -22.19 29.33
CA GLY A 690 20.48 -22.25 28.33
C GLY A 690 20.43 -20.93 27.57
N LEU A 691 20.88 -20.94 26.32
CA LEU A 691 20.62 -19.83 25.40
C LEU A 691 19.15 -19.89 24.98
N LEU A 692 18.36 -18.91 25.44
CA LEU A 692 17.08 -18.59 24.83
C LEU A 692 17.34 -18.20 23.36
N GLY A 693 16.60 -18.85 22.46
CA GLY A 693 16.67 -18.62 21.03
C GLY A 693 16.56 -17.14 20.66
N VAL A 694 17.54 -16.68 19.89
CA VAL A 694 17.53 -15.38 19.21
C VAL A 694 16.92 -15.62 17.83
N THR A 695 15.77 -14.99 17.57
CA THR A 695 15.08 -14.95 16.27
C THR A 695 15.62 -13.88 15.36
#